data_AF-A0A6J6A852-F1
#
_entry.id   AF-A0A6J6A852-F1
#
_cell.length_a   1.000
_cell.length_b   1.000
_cell.length_c   1.000
_cell.angle_alpha   90.00
_cell.angle_beta   90.00
_cell.angle_gamma   90.00
#
_symmetry.space_group_name_H-M   'P 1'
#
loop_
_entity.id
_entity.type
_entity.pdbx_description
1 polymer ?
#
loop_
_entity_poly.entity_id
_entity_poly.type
_entity_poly.pdbx_seq_one_letter_code
_entity_poly.pdbx_strand_id
1 'polypeptide(L)'
;MASASLAPFRSRPFALIWIGALVSNIGTWMEAVALGYYVADTTGKASWSAIVAAAAFLPSAVLGPIGSAMADRLRRRRVLVIGSLCSAVIAAVLAVWVGGGTATPGGIAIVSFLGGCSSAFTFPSFQTALPGLVPRDQLVAAVGLSNAQWNIGRVVGPAIAAGAIAIGGIGAALWCNAASFLAVVVAVSMVSLRQAPGEKRPVFGALADGWRFARATPAMRSMLVLMVATIAVASPFIAFVPQMATNVFGGGSAATALLVGAQGVGAVVAAFTLGTVSKRFGLPRVMLGAILAMCPMLVLYGAAPGLWAAVPALAFVGLTYGYAFTCFSGTAQQLAPDHLRGRVLAVNAFVLGLLYPLSSLLQGRLADTIGLRWVTGGSGVLLALLMLILIRLRSRLAPMSATPDATPVAAGTPVDVKPRSRDVTDGFQKAPARAMLRAVGMTDDDWEKPQVAIASSWNEVTPCNMTLRKLAEHAKVGVRAAGGFPMEFGTITVSDGISMGHEGMRASLVSREVITDSVECVMHAERLDGFVGLAGCDKSIPGMLMAAARLDLPSVFVYNGSTMPGHHNGEATDITSVFEAVGACARGTITEEELGEIERSACPGEGACGGMFTANTMSSIAEAIGMSLPGTASPPAIDSRREGDARMAGEAVVNLLRLGITPRMIMTKKAFENAIAVTSALGGSTNAVLHLLAIANEAGVELSLDDFNRIAMKVPHIADMKPGGKFHMSDLDRVGGVPVVLKHLLDAGLLHGDCLTVTGKTMAENLAEIDPPAPDGVVVHPLSAPINAEGGIVVLTGSLAPKGAVVKVAGLSAAQKKFLGTARVFDDEDGAMAAILSGSIEPGTVLVIRYEGPKGGPGMREMLAITGALKGAGRGADCALITDGRFSGGTWGFCIGHVAPEAADGGPIAFVHDGDQISVDVHQFSLDLLVDDREVARRRASWQPNPPRYTSGVLGKYAKLVQGAETGAITNTL
;
A
#
# COMPACT_ATOMS: atom_id res chain seq x y z
N MET A 1 -29.79 -1.89 8.35
CA MET A 1 -28.81 -2.19 7.28
C MET A 1 -28.08 -3.49 7.64
N ALA A 2 -28.25 -4.57 6.88
CA ALA A 2 -27.44 -5.78 7.08
C ALA A 2 -25.97 -5.46 6.75
N SER A 3 -25.04 -5.85 7.61
CA SER A 3 -23.59 -5.60 7.46
C SER A 3 -23.06 -6.14 6.12
N ALA A 4 -22.05 -5.48 5.55
CA ALA A 4 -21.40 -5.89 4.30
C ALA A 4 -20.93 -7.37 4.32
N SER A 5 -20.66 -7.93 5.50
CA SER A 5 -20.31 -9.34 5.72
C SER A 5 -21.44 -10.35 5.43
N LEU A 6 -22.71 -9.93 5.49
CA LEU A 6 -23.88 -10.78 5.21
C LEU A 6 -24.44 -10.56 3.80
N ALA A 7 -23.86 -9.65 3.02
CA ALA A 7 -24.26 -9.37 1.64
C ALA A 7 -24.37 -10.63 0.74
N PRO A 8 -23.49 -11.65 0.85
CA PRO A 8 -23.60 -12.87 0.05
C PRO A 8 -24.95 -13.60 0.15
N PHE A 9 -25.65 -13.52 1.30
CA PHE A 9 -26.95 -14.16 1.47
C PHE A 9 -28.06 -13.54 0.60
N ARG A 10 -27.83 -12.37 0.00
CA ARG A 10 -28.74 -11.79 -1.00
C ARG A 10 -28.77 -12.62 -2.29
N SER A 11 -27.72 -13.39 -2.57
CA SER A 11 -27.72 -14.36 -3.67
C SER A 11 -28.42 -15.66 -3.24
N ARG A 12 -29.60 -15.93 -3.81
CA ARG A 12 -30.36 -17.17 -3.58
C ARG A 12 -29.54 -18.44 -3.87
N PRO A 13 -28.79 -18.53 -5.00
CA PRO A 13 -27.87 -19.65 -5.25
C PRO A 13 -26.85 -19.89 -4.13
N PHE A 14 -26.24 -18.82 -3.62
CA PHE A 14 -25.28 -18.90 -2.54
C PHE A 14 -25.94 -19.35 -1.24
N ALA A 15 -27.06 -18.73 -0.86
CA ALA A 15 -27.77 -19.05 0.37
C ALA A 15 -28.21 -20.53 0.42
N LEU A 16 -28.76 -21.07 -0.68
CA LEU A 16 -29.18 -22.47 -0.75
C LEU A 16 -28.00 -23.45 -0.59
N ILE A 17 -26.89 -23.19 -1.29
CA ILE A 17 -25.70 -24.04 -1.20
C ILE A 17 -25.03 -23.93 0.18
N TRP A 18 -24.97 -22.73 0.74
CA TRP A 18 -24.40 -22.49 2.07
C TRP A 18 -25.21 -23.20 3.16
N ILE A 19 -26.55 -23.13 3.12
CA ILE A 19 -27.43 -23.84 4.07
C ILE A 19 -27.25 -25.36 3.94
N GLY A 20 -27.30 -25.90 2.71
CA GLY A 20 -27.12 -27.34 2.49
C GLY A 20 -25.77 -27.83 3.01
N ALA A 21 -24.71 -27.06 2.77
CA ALA A 21 -23.37 -27.41 3.24
C ALA A 21 -23.22 -27.19 4.76
N LEU A 22 -23.94 -26.25 5.38
CA LEU A 22 -23.99 -26.10 6.85
C LEU A 22 -24.59 -27.34 7.50
N VAL A 23 -25.74 -27.80 6.99
CA VAL A 23 -26.43 -28.99 7.48
C VAL A 23 -25.51 -30.21 7.37
N SER A 24 -24.81 -30.37 6.24
CA SER A 24 -23.83 -31.45 6.06
C SER A 24 -22.61 -31.35 6.97
N ASN A 25 -22.10 -30.14 7.24
CA ASN A 25 -21.01 -29.94 8.20
C ASN A 25 -21.45 -30.32 9.62
N ILE A 26 -22.67 -29.93 10.03
CA ILE A 26 -23.23 -30.33 11.33
C ILE A 26 -23.28 -31.85 11.43
N GLY A 27 -23.82 -32.53 10.41
CA GLY A 27 -23.87 -33.99 10.35
C GLY A 27 -22.48 -34.64 10.43
N THR A 28 -21.50 -34.11 9.69
CA THR A 28 -20.13 -34.65 9.67
C THR A 28 -19.49 -34.56 11.06
N TRP A 29 -19.71 -33.46 11.78
CA TRP A 29 -19.26 -33.32 13.16
C TRP A 29 -20.02 -34.21 14.14
N MET A 30 -21.31 -34.50 13.88
CA MET A 30 -22.05 -35.49 14.65
C MET A 30 -21.45 -36.89 14.50
N GLU A 31 -21.13 -37.30 13.26
CA GLU A 31 -20.46 -38.57 12.99
C GLU A 31 -19.10 -38.65 13.67
N ALA A 32 -18.29 -37.59 13.61
CA ALA A 32 -16.98 -37.55 14.26
C ALA A 32 -17.08 -37.80 15.79
N VAL A 33 -18.07 -37.21 16.46
CA VAL A 33 -18.33 -37.44 17.90
C VAL A 33 -18.86 -38.86 18.14
N ALA A 34 -19.80 -39.32 17.33
CA ALA A 34 -20.42 -40.64 17.47
C ALA A 34 -19.41 -41.78 17.29
N LEU A 35 -18.58 -41.72 16.24
CA LEU A 35 -17.52 -42.70 15.98
C LEU A 35 -16.38 -42.58 17.01
N GLY A 36 -16.00 -41.35 17.37
CA GLY A 36 -14.99 -41.12 18.40
C GLY A 36 -15.38 -41.74 19.74
N TYR A 37 -16.64 -41.55 20.15
CA TYR A 37 -17.20 -42.20 21.34
C TYR A 37 -17.25 -43.72 21.20
N TYR A 38 -17.80 -44.25 20.10
CA TYR A 38 -17.90 -45.70 19.88
C TYR A 38 -16.54 -46.39 19.97
N VAL A 39 -15.52 -45.82 19.33
CA VAL A 39 -14.17 -46.40 19.34
C VAL A 39 -13.51 -46.25 20.71
N ALA A 40 -13.73 -45.13 21.42
CA ALA A 40 -13.27 -44.97 22.80
C ALA A 40 -13.86 -46.04 23.72
N ASP A 41 -15.18 -46.20 23.67
CA ASP A 41 -15.98 -47.11 24.51
C ASP A 41 -15.65 -48.59 24.22
N THR A 42 -15.54 -48.96 22.95
CA THR A 42 -15.29 -50.37 22.56
C THR A 42 -13.84 -50.83 22.71
N THR A 43 -12.86 -49.92 22.59
CA THR A 43 -11.44 -50.32 22.56
C THR A 43 -10.68 -49.95 23.82
N GLY A 44 -11.04 -48.87 24.50
CA GLY A 44 -10.25 -48.28 25.56
C GLY A 44 -8.88 -47.72 25.12
N LYS A 45 -8.56 -47.73 23.82
CA LYS A 45 -7.23 -47.41 23.28
C LYS A 45 -7.23 -46.15 22.43
N ALA A 46 -6.33 -45.23 22.74
CA ALA A 46 -6.09 -44.00 22.00
C ALA A 46 -5.51 -44.26 20.61
N SER A 47 -4.78 -45.36 20.39
CA SER A 47 -4.29 -45.72 19.06
C SER A 47 -5.40 -45.90 18.04
N TRP A 48 -6.54 -46.50 18.42
CA TRP A 48 -7.67 -46.68 17.52
C TRP A 48 -8.38 -45.36 17.21
N SER A 49 -8.48 -44.48 18.21
CA SER A 49 -8.75 -43.03 18.09
C SER A 49 -7.98 -42.37 16.95
N ALA A 50 -6.66 -42.47 17.07
CA ALA A 50 -5.73 -41.93 16.09
C ALA A 50 -5.86 -42.59 14.71
N ILE A 51 -6.05 -43.90 14.63
CA ILE A 51 -6.15 -44.62 13.35
C ILE A 51 -7.40 -44.18 12.58
N VAL A 52 -8.55 -44.09 13.23
CA VAL A 52 -9.80 -43.66 12.60
C VAL A 52 -9.71 -42.20 12.15
N ALA A 53 -9.17 -41.31 12.99
CA ALA A 53 -8.92 -39.92 12.62
C ALA A 53 -7.91 -39.81 11.44
N ALA A 54 -6.81 -40.54 11.50
CA ALA A 54 -5.80 -40.58 10.44
C ALA A 54 -6.40 -41.06 9.12
N ALA A 55 -7.22 -42.11 9.15
CA ALA A 55 -7.89 -42.66 7.98
C ALA A 55 -8.81 -41.63 7.30
N ALA A 56 -9.52 -40.80 8.06
CA ALA A 56 -10.39 -39.77 7.51
C ALA A 56 -9.63 -38.62 6.80
N PHE A 57 -8.43 -38.26 7.28
CA PHE A 57 -7.69 -37.09 6.78
C PHE A 57 -6.59 -37.41 5.77
N LEU A 58 -5.96 -38.59 5.85
CA LEU A 58 -4.85 -39.00 4.98
C LEU A 58 -5.20 -38.96 3.48
N PRO A 59 -6.39 -39.40 3.03
CA PRO A 59 -6.78 -39.27 1.62
C PRO A 59 -6.76 -37.83 1.11
N SER A 60 -7.13 -36.85 1.94
CA SER A 60 -7.14 -35.45 1.53
C SER A 60 -5.74 -34.92 1.23
N ALA A 61 -4.70 -35.45 1.85
CA ALA A 61 -3.31 -35.07 1.57
C ALA A 61 -2.82 -35.63 0.22
N VAL A 62 -3.15 -36.88 -0.05
CA VAL A 62 -2.65 -37.62 -1.23
C VAL A 62 -3.51 -37.33 -2.45
N LEU A 63 -4.83 -37.38 -2.29
CA LEU A 63 -5.80 -37.22 -3.37
C LEU A 63 -6.30 -35.79 -3.53
N GLY A 64 -6.16 -34.92 -2.53
CA GLY A 64 -6.63 -33.52 -2.61
C GLY A 64 -6.08 -32.72 -3.80
N PRO A 65 -4.78 -32.84 -4.16
CA PRO A 65 -4.24 -32.21 -5.37
C PRO A 65 -4.92 -32.73 -6.65
N ILE A 66 -5.16 -34.05 -6.72
CA ILE A 66 -5.86 -34.70 -7.83
C ILE A 66 -7.31 -34.22 -7.89
N GLY A 67 -8.00 -34.16 -6.75
CA GLY A 67 -9.36 -33.66 -6.62
C GLY A 67 -9.50 -32.20 -7.04
N SER A 68 -8.53 -31.37 -6.70
CA SER A 68 -8.46 -29.96 -7.11
C SER A 68 -8.29 -29.82 -8.63
N ALA A 69 -7.39 -30.60 -9.24
CA ALA A 69 -7.21 -30.58 -10.68
C ALA A 69 -8.37 -31.21 -11.48
N MET A 70 -9.09 -32.16 -10.88
CA MET A 70 -10.28 -32.77 -11.47
C MET A 70 -11.51 -31.87 -11.35
N ALA A 71 -11.60 -31.02 -10.31
CA ALA A 71 -12.68 -30.04 -10.13
C ALA A 71 -12.80 -29.04 -11.30
N ASP A 72 -11.70 -28.81 -12.02
CA ASP A 72 -11.64 -27.96 -13.20
C ASP A 72 -11.99 -28.69 -14.52
N ARG A 73 -11.92 -30.03 -14.53
CA ARG A 73 -12.13 -30.86 -15.72
C ARG A 73 -13.50 -31.52 -15.76
N LEU A 74 -14.07 -31.79 -14.60
CA LEU A 74 -15.37 -32.47 -14.47
C LEU A 74 -16.50 -31.47 -14.25
N ARG A 75 -17.71 -31.87 -14.63
CA ARG A 75 -18.91 -31.06 -14.37
C ARG A 75 -19.11 -30.92 -12.86
N ARG A 76 -18.86 -29.73 -12.29
CA ARG A 76 -18.94 -29.45 -10.83
C ARG A 76 -20.21 -29.97 -10.16
N ARG A 77 -21.36 -29.76 -10.81
CA ARG A 77 -22.66 -30.31 -10.36
C ARG A 77 -22.62 -31.83 -10.18
N ARG A 78 -22.01 -32.56 -11.12
CA ARG A 78 -21.89 -34.02 -11.04
C ARG A 78 -20.96 -34.44 -9.91
N VAL A 79 -19.82 -33.77 -9.76
CA VAL A 79 -18.85 -34.10 -8.69
C VAL A 79 -19.46 -33.88 -7.31
N LEU A 80 -20.13 -32.74 -7.09
CA LEU A 80 -20.77 -32.44 -5.82
C LEU A 80 -21.94 -33.39 -5.52
N VAL A 81 -22.78 -33.72 -6.50
CA VAL A 81 -23.91 -34.65 -6.29
C VAL A 81 -23.42 -36.08 -6.06
N ILE A 82 -22.52 -36.59 -6.90
CA ILE A 82 -21.99 -37.95 -6.77
C ILE A 82 -21.21 -38.08 -5.45
N GLY A 83 -20.33 -37.14 -5.13
CA GLY A 83 -19.57 -37.14 -3.88
C GLY A 83 -20.47 -37.06 -2.64
N SER A 84 -21.54 -36.25 -2.68
CA SER A 84 -22.50 -36.18 -1.57
C SER A 84 -23.31 -37.47 -1.42
N LEU A 85 -23.73 -38.10 -2.52
CA LEU A 85 -24.41 -39.39 -2.50
C LEU A 85 -23.50 -40.51 -1.99
N CYS A 86 -22.24 -40.55 -2.43
CA CYS A 86 -21.25 -41.49 -1.91
C CYS A 86 -21.05 -41.30 -0.40
N SER A 87 -20.95 -40.06 0.07
CA SER A 87 -20.80 -39.75 1.49
C SER A 87 -22.06 -40.13 2.30
N ALA A 88 -23.25 -39.94 1.74
CA ALA A 88 -24.51 -40.40 2.34
C ALA A 88 -24.56 -41.93 2.50
N VAL A 89 -24.14 -42.67 1.47
CA VAL A 89 -24.08 -44.15 1.51
C VAL A 89 -23.04 -44.62 2.52
N ILE A 90 -21.86 -44.01 2.55
CA ILE A 90 -20.80 -44.33 3.53
C ILE A 90 -21.31 -44.11 4.96
N ALA A 91 -21.94 -42.96 5.22
CA ALA A 91 -22.53 -42.65 6.53
C ALA A 91 -23.68 -43.62 6.89
N ALA A 92 -24.51 -44.02 5.93
CA ALA A 92 -25.58 -45.00 6.15
C ALA A 92 -25.03 -46.40 6.47
N VAL A 93 -23.96 -46.83 5.78
CA VAL A 93 -23.26 -48.09 6.08
C VAL A 93 -22.70 -48.06 7.50
N LEU A 94 -22.08 -46.95 7.92
CA LEU A 94 -21.64 -46.76 9.29
C LEU A 94 -22.81 -46.79 10.27
N ALA A 95 -23.93 -46.14 9.95
CA ALA A 95 -25.11 -46.09 10.82
C ALA A 95 -25.70 -47.48 11.09
N VAL A 96 -25.82 -48.32 10.06
CA VAL A 96 -26.29 -49.71 10.19
C VAL A 96 -25.27 -50.56 10.96
N TRP A 97 -23.99 -50.46 10.60
CA TRP A 97 -22.98 -51.35 11.14
C TRP A 97 -22.65 -51.05 12.60
N VAL A 98 -22.46 -49.77 12.94
CA VAL A 98 -22.20 -49.30 14.31
C VAL A 98 -23.48 -49.41 15.14
N GLY A 99 -24.65 -49.06 14.58
CA GLY A 99 -25.93 -49.21 15.25
C GLY A 99 -26.29 -50.67 15.59
N GLY A 100 -25.84 -51.63 14.77
CA GLY A 100 -25.97 -53.06 15.03
C GLY A 100 -24.97 -53.63 16.04
N GLY A 101 -24.04 -52.81 16.56
CA GLY A 101 -23.09 -53.21 17.60
C GLY A 101 -21.97 -54.16 17.15
N THR A 102 -21.88 -54.50 15.86
CA THR A 102 -20.90 -55.46 15.31
C THR A 102 -19.73 -54.80 14.60
N ALA A 103 -19.64 -53.47 14.63
CA ALA A 103 -18.58 -52.73 13.95
C ALA A 103 -17.23 -52.91 14.63
N THR A 104 -16.20 -53.27 13.86
CA THR A 104 -14.83 -53.35 14.36
C THR A 104 -14.11 -52.01 14.15
N PRO A 105 -13.17 -51.62 15.03
CA PRO A 105 -12.38 -50.38 14.86
C PRO A 105 -11.61 -50.31 13.53
N GLY A 106 -11.08 -51.44 13.06
CA GLY A 106 -10.42 -51.53 11.76
C GLY A 106 -11.40 -51.36 10.59
N GLY A 107 -12.61 -51.91 10.71
CA GLY A 107 -13.70 -51.70 9.76
C GLY A 107 -14.11 -50.23 9.67
N ILE A 108 -14.28 -49.57 10.82
CA ILE A 108 -14.58 -48.13 10.89
C ILE A 108 -13.46 -47.32 10.22
N ALA A 109 -12.19 -47.64 10.48
CA ALA A 109 -11.07 -46.94 9.85
C ALA A 109 -11.09 -47.06 8.32
N ILE A 110 -11.38 -48.25 7.76
CA ILE A 110 -11.51 -48.46 6.31
C ILE A 110 -12.65 -47.61 5.74
N VAL A 111 -13.80 -47.60 6.40
CA VAL A 111 -14.96 -46.83 5.92
C VAL A 111 -14.72 -45.32 6.05
N SER A 112 -14.06 -44.86 7.12
CA SER A 112 -13.61 -43.47 7.27
C SER A 112 -12.58 -43.08 6.20
N PHE A 113 -11.71 -43.99 5.77
CA PHE A 113 -10.80 -43.77 4.64
C PHE A 113 -11.56 -43.54 3.33
N LEU A 114 -12.61 -44.33 3.06
CA LEU A 114 -13.48 -44.11 1.90
C LEU A 114 -14.19 -42.75 1.98
N GLY A 115 -14.65 -42.35 3.16
CA GLY A 115 -15.21 -41.01 3.40
C GLY A 115 -14.21 -39.88 3.14
N GLY A 116 -12.96 -40.07 3.57
CA GLY A 116 -11.84 -39.16 3.27
C GLY A 116 -11.55 -39.07 1.76
N CYS A 117 -11.57 -40.19 1.04
CA CYS A 117 -11.42 -40.22 -0.42
C CYS A 117 -12.53 -39.40 -1.10
N SER A 118 -13.80 -39.58 -0.72
CA SER A 118 -14.92 -38.79 -1.24
C SER A 118 -14.74 -37.28 -0.98
N SER A 119 -14.31 -36.94 0.24
CA SER A 119 -14.09 -35.55 0.66
C SER A 119 -12.96 -34.87 -0.13
N ALA A 120 -11.91 -35.61 -0.48
CA ALA A 120 -10.77 -35.11 -1.24
C ALA A 120 -11.15 -34.58 -2.64
N PHE A 121 -12.25 -35.06 -3.23
CA PHE A 121 -12.81 -34.56 -4.50
C PHE A 121 -13.91 -33.51 -4.30
N THR A 122 -14.74 -33.67 -3.27
CA THR A 122 -15.93 -32.85 -3.05
C THR A 122 -15.55 -31.46 -2.50
N PHE A 123 -14.59 -31.37 -1.58
CA PHE A 123 -14.21 -30.12 -0.93
C PHE A 123 -13.58 -29.09 -1.90
N PRO A 124 -12.57 -29.44 -2.74
CA PRO A 124 -12.05 -28.49 -3.74
C PRO A 124 -13.10 -28.07 -4.77
N SER A 125 -14.01 -28.97 -5.13
CA SER A 125 -15.12 -28.69 -6.05
C SER A 125 -16.11 -27.66 -5.49
N PHE A 126 -16.30 -27.63 -4.18
CA PHE A 126 -17.11 -26.62 -3.50
C PHE A 126 -16.42 -25.26 -3.47
N GLN A 127 -15.13 -25.24 -3.11
CA GLN A 127 -14.33 -24.01 -3.05
C GLN A 127 -14.26 -23.29 -4.41
N THR A 128 -14.11 -24.07 -5.49
CA THR A 128 -14.07 -23.53 -6.86
C THR A 128 -15.45 -23.13 -7.41
N ALA A 129 -16.55 -23.55 -6.75
CA ALA A 129 -17.91 -23.16 -7.12
C ALA A 129 -18.30 -21.78 -6.57
N LEU A 130 -17.71 -21.34 -5.45
CA LEU A 130 -18.03 -20.08 -4.76
C LEU A 130 -18.02 -18.83 -5.67
N PRO A 131 -17.02 -18.60 -6.54
CA PRO A 131 -17.02 -17.44 -7.45
C PRO A 131 -18.17 -17.42 -8.44
N GLY A 132 -18.82 -18.56 -8.70
CA GLY A 132 -19.99 -18.65 -9.57
C GLY A 132 -21.32 -18.40 -8.86
N LEU A 133 -21.31 -18.23 -7.54
CA LEU A 133 -22.51 -18.10 -6.71
C LEU A 133 -22.75 -16.67 -6.21
N VAL A 134 -21.72 -15.81 -6.22
CA VAL A 134 -21.80 -14.44 -5.71
C VAL A 134 -21.11 -13.46 -6.66
N PRO A 135 -21.53 -12.17 -6.66
CA PRO A 135 -20.79 -11.08 -7.30
C PRO A 135 -19.32 -10.99 -6.82
N ARG A 136 -18.41 -10.53 -7.68
CA ARG A 136 -16.96 -10.52 -7.40
C ARG A 136 -16.57 -9.64 -6.20
N ASP A 137 -17.27 -8.53 -6.01
CA ASP A 137 -17.16 -7.62 -4.85
C ASP A 137 -17.57 -8.28 -3.52
N GLN A 138 -18.28 -9.41 -3.56
CA GLN A 138 -18.76 -10.15 -2.39
C GLN A 138 -18.00 -11.46 -2.16
N LEU A 139 -17.02 -11.80 -3.01
CA LEU A 139 -16.32 -13.09 -2.96
C LEU A 139 -15.57 -13.29 -1.63
N VAL A 140 -14.90 -12.27 -1.12
CA VAL A 140 -14.17 -12.32 0.16
C VAL A 140 -15.13 -12.59 1.32
N ALA A 141 -16.29 -11.93 1.34
CA ALA A 141 -17.33 -12.16 2.34
C ALA A 141 -17.91 -13.58 2.24
N ALA A 142 -18.10 -14.10 1.02
CA ALA A 142 -18.60 -15.45 0.78
C ALA A 142 -17.61 -16.54 1.23
N VAL A 143 -16.31 -16.34 1.03
CA VAL A 143 -15.24 -17.21 1.56
C VAL A 143 -15.24 -17.19 3.09
N GLY A 144 -15.37 -15.99 3.69
CA GLY A 144 -15.49 -15.82 5.14
C GLY A 144 -16.69 -16.59 5.73
N LEU A 145 -17.86 -16.47 5.11
CA LEU A 145 -19.06 -17.21 5.51
C LEU A 145 -18.89 -18.73 5.34
N SER A 146 -18.16 -19.19 4.33
CA SER A 146 -17.86 -20.61 4.13
C SER A 146 -16.97 -21.18 5.24
N ASN A 147 -15.99 -20.41 5.73
CA ASN A 147 -15.19 -20.79 6.90
C ASN A 147 -16.01 -20.75 8.19
N ALA A 148 -16.92 -19.78 8.34
CA ALA A 148 -17.84 -19.73 9.48
C ALA A 148 -18.73 -20.98 9.53
N GLN A 149 -19.20 -21.45 8.37
CA GLN A 149 -20.01 -22.66 8.23
C GLN A 149 -19.36 -23.91 8.86
N TRP A 150 -18.06 -24.11 8.63
CA TRP A 150 -17.33 -25.27 9.17
C TRP A 150 -17.17 -25.18 10.70
N ASN A 151 -16.93 -23.97 11.21
CA ASN A 151 -16.79 -23.71 12.63
C ASN A 151 -18.12 -23.79 13.40
N ILE A 152 -19.23 -23.34 12.80
CA ILE A 152 -20.58 -23.52 13.37
C ILE A 152 -20.90 -25.01 13.48
N GLY A 153 -20.60 -25.79 12.44
CA GLY A 153 -20.74 -27.25 12.47
C GLY A 153 -20.00 -27.89 13.65
N ARG A 154 -18.77 -27.44 13.94
CA ARG A 154 -17.96 -27.95 15.05
C ARG A 154 -18.54 -27.63 16.44
N VAL A 155 -19.33 -26.57 16.58
CA VAL A 155 -20.00 -26.23 17.85
C VAL A 155 -21.33 -26.94 17.99
N VAL A 156 -22.14 -26.89 16.94
CA VAL A 156 -23.54 -27.36 16.96
C VAL A 156 -23.61 -28.88 16.80
N GLY A 157 -22.74 -29.48 15.97
CA GLY A 157 -22.70 -30.91 15.70
C GLY A 157 -22.57 -31.77 16.96
N PRO A 158 -21.57 -31.57 17.83
CA PRO A 158 -21.42 -32.32 19.07
C PRO A 158 -22.66 -32.27 19.98
N ALA A 159 -23.30 -31.10 20.10
CA ALA A 159 -24.50 -30.94 20.94
C ALA A 159 -25.69 -31.73 20.41
N ILE A 160 -25.92 -31.69 19.09
CA ILE A 160 -26.98 -32.48 18.44
C ILE A 160 -26.64 -33.98 18.49
N ALA A 161 -25.37 -34.36 18.34
CA ALA A 161 -24.93 -35.74 18.44
C ALA A 161 -25.24 -36.34 19.83
N ALA A 162 -24.94 -35.61 20.91
CA ALA A 162 -25.29 -36.05 22.26
C ALA A 162 -26.80 -36.33 22.43
N GLY A 163 -27.65 -35.42 21.94
CA GLY A 163 -29.10 -35.60 21.97
C GLY A 163 -29.56 -36.80 21.13
N ALA A 164 -29.05 -36.94 19.92
CA ALA A 164 -29.36 -38.06 19.04
C ALA A 164 -28.92 -39.40 19.64
N ILE A 165 -27.73 -39.46 20.25
CA ILE A 165 -27.21 -40.64 20.95
C ILE A 165 -28.09 -40.99 22.16
N ALA A 166 -28.52 -39.99 22.93
CA ALA A 166 -29.36 -40.20 24.11
C ALA A 166 -30.74 -40.79 23.76
N ILE A 167 -31.31 -40.43 22.60
CA ILE A 167 -32.66 -40.85 22.20
C ILE A 167 -32.64 -42.18 21.42
N GLY A 168 -31.70 -42.34 20.49
CA GLY A 168 -31.71 -43.45 19.52
C GLY A 168 -30.36 -44.17 19.38
N GLY A 169 -29.45 -43.98 20.32
CA GLY A 169 -28.12 -44.57 20.29
C GLY A 169 -27.21 -43.98 19.20
N ILE A 170 -26.02 -44.56 19.06
CA ILE A 170 -24.97 -44.07 18.15
C ILE A 170 -25.44 -44.09 16.69
N GLY A 171 -26.24 -45.10 16.32
CA GLY A 171 -26.83 -45.21 14.98
C GLY A 171 -27.70 -44.00 14.60
N ALA A 172 -28.43 -43.39 15.54
CA ALA A 172 -29.27 -42.22 15.25
C ALA A 172 -28.43 -41.00 14.83
N ALA A 173 -27.31 -40.74 15.51
CA ALA A 173 -26.41 -39.64 15.13
C ALA A 173 -25.78 -39.85 13.74
N LEU A 174 -25.45 -41.10 13.38
CA LEU A 174 -24.92 -41.46 12.08
C LEU A 174 -25.98 -41.37 10.96
N TRP A 175 -27.23 -41.76 11.24
CA TRP A 175 -28.35 -41.57 10.31
C TRP A 175 -28.65 -40.09 10.06
N CYS A 176 -28.55 -39.23 11.08
CA CYS A 176 -28.62 -37.79 10.90
C CYS A 176 -27.53 -37.27 9.95
N ASN A 177 -26.30 -37.80 10.02
CA ASN A 177 -25.26 -37.45 9.07
C ASN A 177 -25.59 -37.93 7.65
N ALA A 178 -26.03 -39.18 7.48
CA ALA A 178 -26.42 -39.70 6.18
C ALA A 178 -27.51 -38.85 5.50
N ALA A 179 -28.53 -38.44 6.28
CA ALA A 179 -29.58 -37.54 5.81
C ALA A 179 -29.05 -36.13 5.50
N SER A 180 -28.06 -35.64 6.24
CA SER A 180 -27.50 -34.29 6.07
C SER A 180 -26.85 -34.09 4.69
N PHE A 181 -26.26 -35.14 4.10
CA PHE A 181 -25.70 -35.06 2.75
C PHE A 181 -26.76 -34.93 1.66
N LEU A 182 -28.01 -35.39 1.90
CA LEU A 182 -29.11 -35.18 0.98
C LEU A 182 -29.49 -33.69 0.89
N ALA A 183 -29.28 -32.90 1.95
CA ALA A 183 -29.48 -31.45 1.90
C ALA A 183 -28.55 -30.78 0.89
N VAL A 184 -27.31 -31.25 0.75
CA VAL A 184 -26.36 -30.77 -0.28
C VAL A 184 -26.82 -31.18 -1.67
N VAL A 185 -27.29 -32.42 -1.85
CA VAL A 185 -27.82 -32.91 -3.13
C VAL A 185 -29.01 -32.07 -3.57
N VAL A 186 -29.97 -31.81 -2.68
CA VAL A 186 -31.13 -30.97 -2.94
C VAL A 186 -30.69 -29.54 -3.28
N ALA A 187 -29.83 -28.92 -2.46
CA ALA A 187 -29.33 -27.57 -2.72
C ALA A 187 -28.63 -27.44 -4.08
N VAL A 188 -27.74 -28.37 -4.43
CA VAL A 188 -27.03 -28.39 -5.72
C VAL A 188 -27.97 -28.73 -6.89
N SER A 189 -29.04 -29.48 -6.66
CA SER A 189 -30.05 -29.77 -7.70
C SER A 189 -30.89 -28.55 -8.06
N MET A 190 -31.12 -27.65 -7.09
CA MET A 190 -31.92 -26.43 -7.22
C MET A 190 -31.13 -25.24 -7.79
N VAL A 191 -29.80 -25.37 -7.94
CA VAL A 191 -28.90 -24.28 -8.33
C VAL A 191 -28.16 -24.63 -9.62
N SER A 192 -28.12 -23.67 -10.56
CA SER A 192 -27.31 -23.79 -11.77
C SER A 192 -25.86 -23.41 -11.47
N LEU A 193 -24.98 -24.41 -11.43
CA LEU A 193 -23.53 -24.21 -11.27
C LEU A 193 -22.88 -23.96 -12.64
N ARG A 194 -22.61 -22.69 -12.93
CA ARG A 194 -21.90 -22.29 -14.16
C ARG A 194 -20.48 -22.87 -14.15
N GLN A 195 -20.10 -23.60 -15.20
CA GLN A 195 -18.73 -24.08 -15.38
C GLN A 195 -17.88 -22.94 -15.92
N ALA A 196 -16.89 -22.52 -15.14
CA ALA A 196 -15.81 -21.70 -15.68
C ALA A 196 -14.90 -22.62 -16.51
N PRO A 197 -14.60 -22.29 -17.77
CA PRO A 197 -13.72 -23.10 -18.59
C PRO A 197 -12.29 -23.06 -18.00
N GLY A 198 -11.79 -24.23 -17.61
CA GLY A 198 -10.52 -24.40 -16.89
C GLY A 198 -9.31 -24.58 -17.83
N GLU A 199 -8.15 -24.06 -17.43
CA GLU A 199 -6.88 -24.35 -18.10
C GLU A 199 -6.46 -25.82 -17.87
N LYS A 200 -6.03 -26.50 -18.94
CA LYS A 200 -5.52 -27.87 -18.88
C LYS A 200 -4.04 -27.87 -18.45
N ARG A 201 -3.73 -27.76 -17.15
CA ARG A 201 -2.34 -27.92 -16.63
C ARG A 201 -2.13 -29.23 -15.85
N PRO A 202 -0.88 -29.73 -15.73
CA PRO A 202 -0.56 -30.95 -14.99
C PRO A 202 -0.64 -30.77 -13.46
N VAL A 203 -1.28 -31.72 -12.78
CA VAL A 203 -1.61 -31.70 -11.34
C VAL A 203 -0.38 -31.51 -10.44
N PHE A 204 0.73 -32.20 -10.75
CA PHE A 204 1.93 -32.21 -9.91
C PHE A 204 2.82 -30.97 -10.10
N GLY A 205 2.72 -30.27 -11.24
CA GLY A 205 3.45 -29.01 -11.47
C GLY A 205 3.01 -27.90 -10.52
N ALA A 206 1.71 -27.85 -10.19
CA ALA A 206 1.13 -26.83 -9.33
C ALA A 206 1.63 -26.89 -7.86
N LEU A 207 1.83 -28.10 -7.30
CA LEU A 207 2.40 -28.29 -5.96
C LEU A 207 3.88 -27.93 -5.91
N ALA A 208 4.64 -28.28 -6.95
CA ALA A 208 6.06 -27.98 -7.03
C ALA A 208 6.31 -26.47 -6.99
N ASP A 209 5.50 -25.68 -7.68
CA ASP A 209 5.61 -24.21 -7.69
C ASP A 209 5.29 -23.60 -6.32
N GLY A 210 4.25 -24.10 -5.65
CA GLY A 210 3.93 -23.68 -4.28
C GLY A 210 5.08 -23.97 -3.31
N TRP A 211 5.71 -25.16 -3.41
CA TRP A 211 6.86 -25.52 -2.60
C TRP A 211 8.12 -24.72 -2.93
N ARG A 212 8.38 -24.43 -4.21
CA ARG A 212 9.49 -23.56 -4.64
C ARG A 212 9.32 -22.16 -4.06
N PHE A 213 8.13 -21.59 -4.16
CA PHE A 213 7.79 -20.30 -3.56
C PHE A 213 7.99 -20.32 -2.04
N ALA A 214 7.47 -21.36 -1.38
CA ALA A 214 7.58 -21.48 0.07
C ALA A 214 9.02 -21.61 0.57
N ARG A 215 9.92 -22.20 -0.23
CA ARG A 215 11.36 -22.25 0.06
C ARG A 215 12.07 -20.92 -0.21
N ALA A 216 11.68 -20.22 -1.27
CA ALA A 216 12.28 -18.95 -1.65
C ALA A 216 11.93 -17.82 -0.66
N THR A 217 10.72 -17.82 -0.10
CA THR A 217 10.22 -16.73 0.75
C THR A 217 10.56 -16.98 2.25
N PRO A 218 11.44 -16.19 2.89
CA PRO A 218 11.85 -16.41 4.29
C PRO A 218 10.70 -16.38 5.31
N ALA A 219 9.74 -15.48 5.11
CA ALA A 219 8.55 -15.39 5.96
C ALA A 219 7.66 -16.65 5.85
N MET A 220 7.51 -17.21 4.64
CA MET A 220 6.77 -18.45 4.41
C MET A 220 7.47 -19.65 5.05
N ARG A 221 8.80 -19.73 4.95
CA ARG A 221 9.57 -20.77 5.65
C ARG A 221 9.36 -20.72 7.15
N SER A 222 9.45 -19.54 7.73
CA SER A 222 9.25 -19.33 9.17
C SER A 222 7.84 -19.72 9.61
N MET A 223 6.83 -19.33 8.84
CA MET A 223 5.45 -19.74 9.07
C MET A 223 5.29 -21.26 8.96
N LEU A 224 5.88 -21.91 7.95
CA LEU A 224 5.78 -23.35 7.75
C LEU A 224 6.47 -24.12 8.87
N VAL A 225 7.62 -23.67 9.37
CA VAL A 225 8.28 -24.29 10.53
C VAL A 225 7.39 -24.24 11.76
N LEU A 226 6.77 -23.09 12.05
CA LEU A 226 5.82 -22.95 13.15
C LEU A 226 4.57 -23.81 12.96
N MET A 227 4.06 -23.89 11.73
CA MET A 227 2.93 -24.75 11.38
C MET A 227 3.24 -26.23 11.56
N VAL A 228 4.39 -26.70 11.07
CA VAL A 228 4.86 -28.08 11.23
C VAL A 228 5.02 -28.43 12.70
N ALA A 229 5.68 -27.57 13.49
CA ALA A 229 5.87 -27.79 14.92
C ALA A 229 4.54 -27.87 15.67
N THR A 230 3.62 -26.94 15.37
CA THR A 230 2.29 -26.89 15.99
C THR A 230 1.47 -28.13 15.63
N ILE A 231 1.45 -28.52 14.35
CA ILE A 231 0.64 -29.66 13.89
C ILE A 231 1.20 -30.99 14.36
N ALA A 232 2.52 -31.18 14.29
CA ALA A 232 3.14 -32.44 14.68
C ALA A 232 3.05 -32.72 16.19
N VAL A 233 3.02 -31.68 17.02
CA VAL A 233 3.06 -31.80 18.48
C VAL A 233 1.70 -31.58 19.12
N ALA A 234 1.00 -30.50 18.79
CA ALA A 234 -0.25 -30.16 19.46
C ALA A 234 -1.47 -30.82 18.83
N SER A 235 -1.67 -30.70 17.50
CA SER A 235 -2.93 -31.06 16.84
C SER A 235 -3.53 -32.44 17.18
N PRO A 236 -2.76 -33.52 17.45
CA PRO A 236 -3.32 -34.82 17.82
C PRO A 236 -4.27 -34.81 19.02
N PHE A 237 -4.24 -33.78 19.89
CA PHE A 237 -5.20 -33.64 20.99
C PHE A 237 -6.66 -33.75 20.50
N ILE A 238 -6.94 -33.30 19.27
CA ILE A 238 -8.27 -33.33 18.65
C ILE A 238 -8.80 -34.75 18.53
N ALA A 239 -7.94 -35.70 18.12
CA ALA A 239 -8.31 -37.11 17.97
C ALA A 239 -8.55 -37.81 19.30
N PHE A 240 -8.02 -37.26 20.41
CA PHE A 240 -8.03 -37.87 21.73
C PHE A 240 -9.13 -37.32 22.66
N VAL A 241 -9.85 -36.29 22.25
CA VAL A 241 -10.92 -35.69 23.07
C VAL A 241 -11.97 -36.74 23.51
N PRO A 242 -12.46 -37.65 22.64
CA PRO A 242 -13.40 -38.70 23.06
C PRO A 242 -12.80 -39.68 24.08
N GLN A 243 -11.54 -40.06 23.93
CA GLN A 243 -10.87 -40.96 24.87
C GLN A 243 -10.61 -40.29 26.20
N MET A 244 -10.26 -39.00 26.20
CA MET A 244 -10.12 -38.24 27.43
C MET A 244 -11.47 -38.16 28.17
N ALA A 245 -12.58 -37.98 27.43
CA ALA A 245 -13.92 -37.94 28.00
C ALA A 245 -14.34 -39.29 28.61
N THR A 246 -14.15 -40.39 27.89
CA THR A 246 -14.59 -41.73 28.30
C THR A 246 -13.62 -42.39 29.29
N ASN A 247 -12.32 -42.43 28.96
CA ASN A 247 -11.35 -43.27 29.66
C ASN A 247 -10.67 -42.56 30.83
N VAL A 248 -10.64 -41.22 30.81
CA VAL A 248 -10.01 -40.41 31.87
C VAL A 248 -11.04 -39.76 32.78
N PHE A 249 -12.10 -39.17 32.20
CA PHE A 249 -13.13 -38.47 32.98
C PHE A 249 -14.40 -39.29 33.25
N GLY A 250 -14.55 -40.47 32.64
CA GLY A 250 -15.68 -41.40 32.91
C GLY A 250 -17.06 -40.90 32.47
N GLY A 251 -17.15 -39.90 31.59
CA GLY A 251 -18.41 -39.20 31.30
C GLY A 251 -19.13 -39.60 30.00
N GLY A 252 -18.69 -40.67 29.34
CA GLY A 252 -19.33 -41.26 28.17
C GLY A 252 -19.57 -40.29 26.99
N SER A 253 -20.68 -40.48 26.27
CA SER A 253 -21.03 -39.67 25.09
C SER A 253 -21.33 -38.21 25.42
N ALA A 254 -21.94 -37.94 26.58
CA ALA A 254 -22.26 -36.59 27.03
C ALA A 254 -21.01 -35.76 27.33
N ALA A 255 -20.01 -36.35 28.01
CA ALA A 255 -18.73 -35.68 28.24
C ALA A 255 -17.94 -35.47 26.96
N THR A 256 -18.02 -36.42 26.02
CA THR A 256 -17.39 -36.28 24.70
C THR A 256 -17.96 -35.08 23.96
N ALA A 257 -19.29 -34.96 23.89
CA ALA A 257 -19.96 -33.83 23.27
C ALA A 257 -19.63 -32.49 23.94
N LEU A 258 -19.59 -32.47 25.28
CA LEU A 258 -19.27 -31.28 26.06
C LEU A 258 -17.85 -30.78 25.79
N LEU A 259 -16.87 -31.68 25.77
CA LEU A 259 -15.46 -31.32 25.51
C LEU A 259 -15.24 -30.88 24.05
N VAL A 260 -15.76 -31.62 23.07
CA VAL A 260 -15.64 -31.23 21.65
C VAL A 260 -16.38 -29.90 21.40
N GLY A 261 -17.54 -29.69 22.02
CA GLY A 261 -18.28 -28.43 21.97
C GLY A 261 -17.46 -27.26 22.54
N ALA A 262 -16.84 -27.45 23.72
CA ALA A 262 -15.98 -26.44 24.34
C ALA A 262 -14.81 -26.03 23.45
N GLN A 263 -14.13 -27.00 22.83
CA GLN A 263 -13.09 -26.76 21.82
C GLN A 263 -13.63 -25.93 20.64
N GLY A 264 -14.81 -26.28 20.14
CA GLY A 264 -15.48 -25.57 19.06
C GLY A 264 -15.76 -24.10 19.39
N VAL A 265 -16.28 -23.83 20.59
CA VAL A 265 -16.60 -22.46 21.06
C VAL A 265 -15.35 -21.59 21.04
N GLY A 266 -14.24 -22.07 21.62
CA GLY A 266 -12.98 -21.33 21.62
C GLY A 266 -12.52 -20.95 20.21
N ALA A 267 -12.59 -21.90 19.29
CA ALA A 267 -12.15 -21.65 17.93
C ALA A 267 -13.09 -20.75 17.10
N VAL A 268 -14.40 -20.75 17.40
CA VAL A 268 -15.35 -19.76 16.86
C VAL A 268 -14.99 -18.35 17.35
N VAL A 269 -14.72 -18.19 18.65
CA VAL A 269 -14.29 -16.90 19.21
C VAL A 269 -13.01 -16.42 18.52
N ALA A 270 -12.03 -17.31 18.28
CA ALA A 270 -10.82 -16.98 17.54
C ALA A 270 -11.13 -16.42 16.14
N ALA A 271 -12.00 -17.10 15.40
CA ALA A 271 -12.35 -16.71 14.02
C ALA A 271 -13.03 -15.33 13.95
N PHE A 272 -13.92 -15.00 14.88
CA PHE A 272 -14.64 -13.71 14.87
C PHE A 272 -13.81 -12.54 15.41
N THR A 273 -12.84 -12.80 16.29
CA THR A 273 -12.04 -11.75 16.93
C THR A 273 -10.69 -11.50 16.28
N LEU A 274 -10.21 -12.42 15.42
CA LEU A 274 -8.89 -12.31 14.79
C LEU A 274 -8.66 -10.97 14.10
N GLY A 275 -9.62 -10.48 13.30
CA GLY A 275 -9.45 -9.21 12.57
C GLY A 275 -9.22 -8.00 13.49
N THR A 276 -9.89 -7.96 14.65
CA THR A 276 -9.71 -6.90 15.65
C THR A 276 -8.36 -7.03 16.35
N VAL A 277 -7.98 -8.24 16.75
CA VAL A 277 -6.74 -8.51 17.48
C VAL A 277 -5.52 -8.33 16.55
N SER A 278 -5.61 -8.76 15.29
CA SER A 278 -4.52 -8.63 14.31
C SER A 278 -4.30 -7.18 13.88
N LYS A 279 -5.34 -6.34 13.82
CA LYS A 279 -5.18 -4.90 13.59
C LYS A 279 -4.36 -4.22 14.69
N ARG A 280 -4.57 -4.62 15.95
CA ARG A 280 -3.88 -4.03 17.11
C ARG A 280 -2.44 -4.52 17.28
N PHE A 281 -2.19 -5.81 17.04
CA PHE A 281 -0.90 -6.42 17.39
C PHE A 281 -0.07 -6.91 16.18
N GLY A 282 -0.67 -7.01 15.00
CA GLY A 282 -0.07 -7.56 13.78
C GLY A 282 -0.19 -9.10 13.70
N LEU A 283 -0.43 -9.63 12.51
CA LEU A 283 -0.69 -11.06 12.28
C LEU A 283 0.44 -12.00 12.77
N PRO A 284 1.74 -11.69 12.55
CA PRO A 284 2.84 -12.54 13.04
C PRO A 284 2.91 -12.61 14.57
N ARG A 285 2.63 -11.51 15.28
CA ARG A 285 2.67 -11.47 16.76
C ARG A 285 1.49 -12.24 17.34
N VAL A 286 0.31 -12.12 16.75
CA VAL A 286 -0.87 -12.90 17.15
C VAL A 286 -0.63 -14.39 16.97
N MET A 287 -0.04 -14.81 15.84
CA MET A 287 0.31 -16.21 15.59
C MET A 287 1.28 -16.76 16.64
N LEU A 288 2.38 -16.04 16.91
CA LEU A 288 3.38 -16.46 17.89
C LEU A 288 2.80 -16.50 19.31
N GLY A 289 2.05 -15.47 19.70
CA GLY A 289 1.39 -15.39 21.00
C GLY A 289 0.38 -16.52 21.19
N ALA A 290 -0.38 -16.88 20.14
CA ALA A 290 -1.32 -17.98 20.18
C ALA A 290 -0.63 -19.34 20.41
N ILE A 291 0.48 -19.61 19.70
CA ILE A 291 1.24 -20.86 19.87
C ILE A 291 1.84 -20.94 21.29
N LEU A 292 2.40 -19.84 21.79
CA LEU A 292 2.96 -19.78 23.15
C LEU A 292 1.89 -19.95 24.23
N ALA A 293 0.73 -19.31 24.06
CA ALA A 293 -0.41 -19.43 24.98
C ALA A 293 -1.04 -20.84 24.96
N MET A 294 -0.96 -21.55 23.82
CA MET A 294 -1.47 -22.92 23.71
C MET A 294 -0.68 -23.92 24.57
N CYS A 295 0.62 -23.69 24.76
CA CYS A 295 1.50 -24.58 25.52
C CYS A 295 1.02 -24.84 26.96
N PRO A 296 0.82 -23.82 27.82
CA PRO A 296 0.31 -24.03 29.17
C PRO A 296 -1.14 -24.54 29.17
N MET A 297 -1.97 -24.18 28.17
CA MET A 297 -3.36 -24.64 28.10
C MET A 297 -3.46 -26.15 27.84
N LEU A 298 -2.57 -26.71 27.02
CA LEU A 298 -2.48 -28.18 26.82
C LEU A 298 -2.03 -28.90 28.11
N VAL A 299 -1.10 -28.31 28.86
CA VAL A 299 -0.67 -28.83 30.17
C VAL A 299 -1.85 -28.84 31.15
N LEU A 300 -2.58 -27.72 31.24
CA LEU A 300 -3.76 -27.61 32.10
C LEU A 300 -4.85 -28.60 31.71
N TYR A 301 -5.09 -28.81 30.42
CA TYR A 301 -6.07 -29.80 29.94
C TYR A 301 -5.66 -31.24 30.30
N GLY A 302 -4.40 -31.63 30.09
CA GLY A 302 -3.90 -32.94 30.49
C GLY A 302 -3.90 -33.16 32.01
N ALA A 303 -3.62 -32.10 32.78
CA ALA A 303 -3.59 -32.13 34.24
C ALA A 303 -4.97 -31.98 34.90
N ALA A 304 -6.02 -31.65 34.15
CA ALA A 304 -7.34 -31.32 34.69
C ALA A 304 -7.88 -32.42 35.63
N PRO A 305 -8.24 -32.11 36.90
CA PRO A 305 -8.62 -33.12 37.90
C PRO A 305 -9.97 -33.80 37.61
N GLY A 306 -10.79 -33.22 36.74
CA GLY A 306 -12.08 -33.76 36.33
C GLY A 306 -12.68 -33.00 35.16
N LEU A 307 -13.83 -33.47 34.67
CA LEU A 307 -14.49 -32.98 33.46
C LEU A 307 -14.71 -31.45 33.45
N TRP A 308 -15.20 -30.90 34.56
CA TRP A 308 -15.53 -29.47 34.65
C TRP A 308 -14.31 -28.55 34.64
N ALA A 309 -13.14 -29.04 35.08
CA ALA A 309 -11.88 -28.31 34.93
C ALA A 309 -11.31 -28.46 33.50
N ALA A 310 -11.58 -29.58 32.84
CA ALA A 310 -11.12 -29.86 31.49
C ALA A 310 -11.88 -29.04 30.42
N VAL A 311 -13.16 -28.73 30.64
CA VAL A 311 -13.99 -27.92 29.73
C VAL A 311 -13.42 -26.53 29.44
N PRO A 312 -13.16 -25.65 30.42
CA PRO A 312 -12.60 -24.32 30.16
C PRO A 312 -11.17 -24.42 29.60
N ALA A 313 -10.34 -25.36 30.09
CA ALA A 313 -8.99 -25.56 29.56
C ALA A 313 -9.04 -25.91 28.06
N LEU A 314 -9.92 -26.82 27.65
CA LEU A 314 -10.08 -27.23 26.26
C LEU A 314 -10.71 -26.13 25.39
N ALA A 315 -11.57 -25.28 25.95
CA ALA A 315 -12.05 -24.08 25.27
C ALA A 315 -10.90 -23.11 24.95
N PHE A 316 -9.97 -22.88 25.89
CA PHE A 316 -8.78 -22.06 25.65
C PHE A 316 -7.78 -22.70 24.68
N VAL A 317 -7.61 -24.03 24.72
CA VAL A 317 -6.86 -24.76 23.68
C VAL A 317 -7.53 -24.54 22.31
N GLY A 318 -8.86 -24.62 22.24
CA GLY A 318 -9.62 -24.32 21.01
C GLY A 318 -9.40 -22.89 20.49
N LEU A 319 -9.40 -21.90 21.38
CA LEU A 319 -9.15 -20.48 21.06
C LEU A 319 -7.75 -20.27 20.50
N THR A 320 -6.73 -20.72 21.22
CA THR A 320 -5.31 -20.54 20.85
C THR A 320 -4.95 -21.31 19.59
N TYR A 321 -5.42 -22.56 19.46
CA TYR A 321 -5.28 -23.34 18.23
C TYR A 321 -6.02 -22.68 17.05
N GLY A 322 -7.22 -22.16 17.28
CA GLY A 322 -8.02 -21.44 16.29
C GLY A 322 -7.30 -20.21 15.74
N TYR A 323 -6.69 -19.39 16.60
CA TYR A 323 -5.86 -18.26 16.17
C TYR A 323 -4.64 -18.72 15.36
N ALA A 324 -3.87 -19.68 15.85
CA ALA A 324 -2.68 -20.19 15.15
C ALA A 324 -3.04 -20.72 13.76
N PHE A 325 -4.08 -21.55 13.66
CA PHE A 325 -4.54 -22.14 12.41
C PHE A 325 -5.02 -21.11 11.39
N THR A 326 -5.81 -20.13 11.85
CA THR A 326 -6.32 -19.06 10.97
C THR A 326 -5.19 -18.14 10.52
N CYS A 327 -4.21 -17.86 11.39
CA CYS A 327 -3.00 -17.11 11.03
C CYS A 327 -2.12 -17.84 10.00
N PHE A 328 -1.97 -19.17 10.06
CA PHE A 328 -1.24 -19.92 9.02
C PHE A 328 -1.87 -19.72 7.65
N SER A 329 -3.19 -19.83 7.57
CA SER A 329 -3.94 -19.64 6.32
C SER A 329 -3.90 -18.18 5.86
N GLY A 330 -4.10 -17.21 6.76
CA GLY A 330 -4.07 -15.78 6.46
C GLY A 330 -2.69 -15.29 6.00
N THR A 331 -1.63 -15.72 6.68
CA THR A 331 -0.24 -15.37 6.32
C THR A 331 0.11 -15.94 4.94
N ALA A 332 -0.27 -17.19 4.67
CA ALA A 332 -0.04 -17.79 3.37
C ALA A 332 -0.79 -17.07 2.23
N GLN A 333 -2.00 -16.57 2.50
CA GLN A 333 -2.76 -15.78 1.52
C GLN A 333 -2.16 -14.39 1.28
N GLN A 334 -1.62 -13.75 2.33
CA GLN A 334 -0.98 -12.43 2.24
C GLN A 334 0.36 -12.48 1.50
N LEU A 335 1.16 -13.52 1.75
CA LEU A 335 2.48 -13.66 1.13
C LEU A 335 2.40 -14.17 -0.31
N ALA A 336 1.36 -14.93 -0.68
CA ALA A 336 1.29 -15.55 -1.99
C ALA A 336 0.85 -14.55 -3.09
N PRO A 337 1.63 -14.42 -4.18
CA PRO A 337 1.20 -13.72 -5.39
C PRO A 337 -0.11 -14.30 -5.94
N ASP A 338 -0.95 -13.48 -6.57
CA ASP A 338 -2.28 -13.89 -7.04
C ASP A 338 -2.26 -15.17 -7.90
N HIS A 339 -1.26 -15.32 -8.78
CA HIS A 339 -1.11 -16.48 -9.65
C HIS A 339 -0.59 -17.75 -8.96
N LEU A 340 -0.02 -17.63 -7.75
CA LEU A 340 0.44 -18.74 -6.91
C LEU A 340 -0.44 -18.98 -5.69
N ARG A 341 -1.41 -18.11 -5.38
CA ARG A 341 -2.23 -18.19 -4.15
C ARG A 341 -2.88 -19.57 -3.94
N GLY A 342 -3.53 -20.12 -4.96
CA GLY A 342 -4.12 -21.46 -4.88
C GLY A 342 -3.08 -22.57 -4.66
N ARG A 343 -1.87 -22.40 -5.20
CA ARG A 343 -0.76 -23.36 -5.09
C ARG A 343 -0.12 -23.33 -3.71
N VAL A 344 0.07 -22.14 -3.16
CA VAL A 344 0.59 -21.93 -1.81
C VAL A 344 -0.41 -22.44 -0.76
N LEU A 345 -1.71 -22.19 -0.96
CA LEU A 345 -2.76 -22.77 -0.12
C LEU A 345 -2.80 -24.30 -0.19
N ALA A 346 -2.55 -24.88 -1.36
CA ALA A 346 -2.39 -26.33 -1.53
C ALA A 346 -1.19 -26.89 -0.74
N VAL A 347 -0.08 -26.16 -0.61
CA VAL A 347 1.04 -26.56 0.26
C VAL A 347 0.60 -26.61 1.72
N ASN A 348 -0.10 -25.59 2.22
CA ASN A 348 -0.63 -25.59 3.58
C ASN A 348 -1.58 -26.78 3.82
N ALA A 349 -2.50 -27.02 2.89
CA ALA A 349 -3.44 -28.14 2.98
C ALA A 349 -2.73 -29.50 2.96
N PHE A 350 -1.68 -29.64 2.13
CA PHE A 350 -0.85 -30.85 2.06
C PHE A 350 -0.09 -31.10 3.38
N VAL A 351 0.56 -30.06 3.93
CA VAL A 351 1.29 -30.14 5.21
C VAL A 351 0.34 -30.58 6.33
N LEU A 352 -0.84 -29.97 6.41
CA LEU A 352 -1.86 -30.34 7.38
C LEU A 352 -2.33 -31.78 7.20
N GLY A 353 -2.74 -32.14 5.99
CA GLY A 353 -3.29 -33.46 5.68
C GLY A 353 -2.29 -34.60 5.88
N LEU A 354 -0.99 -34.34 5.75
CA LEU A 354 0.06 -35.35 5.96
C LEU A 354 0.50 -35.43 7.41
N LEU A 355 0.82 -34.29 8.05
CA LEU A 355 1.41 -34.30 9.39
C LEU A 355 0.40 -34.65 10.48
N TYR A 356 -0.86 -34.22 10.36
CA TYR A 356 -1.87 -34.52 11.38
C TYR A 356 -2.12 -36.03 11.54
N PRO A 357 -2.35 -36.83 10.47
CA PRO A 357 -2.44 -38.28 10.58
C PRO A 357 -1.19 -38.94 11.15
N LEU A 358 0.00 -38.58 10.67
CA LEU A 358 1.25 -39.20 11.12
C LEU A 358 1.54 -38.93 12.59
N SER A 359 1.36 -37.68 13.03
CA SER A 359 1.52 -37.31 14.43
C SER A 359 0.46 -37.95 15.32
N SER A 360 -0.79 -38.05 14.85
CA SER A 360 -1.86 -38.73 15.59
C SER A 360 -1.55 -40.21 15.81
N LEU A 361 -1.09 -40.93 14.79
CA LEU A 361 -0.70 -42.34 14.90
C LEU A 361 0.44 -42.55 15.90
N LEU A 362 1.46 -41.70 15.85
CA LEU A 362 2.60 -41.75 16.76
C LEU A 362 2.16 -41.47 18.21
N GLN A 363 1.45 -40.38 18.43
CA GLN A 363 1.00 -39.98 19.77
C GLN A 363 -0.07 -40.92 20.33
N GLY A 364 -0.90 -41.54 19.48
CA GLY A 364 -1.93 -42.50 19.91
C GLY A 364 -1.29 -43.76 20.48
N ARG A 365 -0.24 -44.27 19.84
CA ARG A 365 0.56 -45.37 20.38
C ARG A 365 1.27 -44.98 21.67
N LEU A 366 1.80 -43.76 21.75
CA LEU A 366 2.40 -43.24 22.97
C LEU A 366 1.36 -43.15 24.10
N ALA A 367 0.15 -42.67 23.81
CA ALA A 367 -0.93 -42.50 24.78
C ALA A 367 -1.41 -43.84 25.37
N ASP A 368 -1.39 -44.93 24.59
CA ASP A 368 -1.66 -46.27 25.11
C ASP A 368 -0.57 -46.79 26.06
N THR A 369 0.68 -46.30 25.93
CA THR A 369 1.81 -46.77 26.74
C THR A 369 2.03 -45.95 28.01
N ILE A 370 1.99 -44.62 27.91
CA ILE A 370 2.29 -43.71 29.03
C ILE A 370 1.07 -42.94 29.52
N GLY A 371 -0.10 -43.12 28.90
CA GLY A 371 -1.36 -42.50 29.29
C GLY A 371 -1.67 -41.18 28.56
N LEU A 372 -2.96 -40.97 28.29
CA LEU A 372 -3.50 -39.80 27.57
C LEU A 372 -3.12 -38.46 28.22
N ARG A 373 -3.20 -38.36 29.55
CA ARG A 373 -2.88 -37.12 30.29
C ARG A 373 -1.44 -36.70 30.09
N TRP A 374 -0.52 -37.66 30.12
CA TRP A 374 0.91 -37.43 29.95
C TRP A 374 1.27 -37.07 28.51
N VAL A 375 0.63 -37.69 27.52
CA VAL A 375 0.83 -37.31 26.12
C VAL A 375 0.29 -35.90 25.85
N THR A 376 -0.94 -35.59 26.28
CA THR A 376 -1.53 -34.28 26.05
C THR A 376 -0.76 -33.15 26.76
N GLY A 377 -0.42 -33.32 28.04
CA GLY A 377 0.36 -32.33 28.77
C GLY A 377 1.82 -32.26 28.29
N GLY A 378 2.42 -33.41 27.99
CA GLY A 378 3.77 -33.53 27.44
C GLY A 378 3.91 -32.83 26.09
N SER A 379 2.89 -32.89 25.23
CA SER A 379 2.86 -32.13 23.97
C SER A 379 2.89 -30.62 24.21
N GLY A 380 2.24 -30.11 25.27
CA GLY A 380 2.34 -28.70 25.68
C GLY A 380 3.76 -28.30 26.10
N VAL A 381 4.44 -29.15 26.88
CA VAL A 381 5.83 -28.93 27.30
C VAL A 381 6.80 -29.02 26.12
N LEU A 382 6.64 -30.05 25.27
CA LEU A 382 7.48 -30.25 24.09
C LEU A 382 7.34 -29.08 23.11
N LEU A 383 6.12 -28.58 22.88
CA LEU A 383 5.91 -27.42 22.04
C LEU A 383 6.55 -26.17 22.64
N ALA A 384 6.47 -25.96 23.96
CA ALA A 384 7.15 -24.86 24.62
C ALA A 384 8.68 -24.92 24.44
N LEU A 385 9.27 -26.11 24.61
CA LEU A 385 10.71 -26.33 24.40
C LEU A 385 11.11 -26.08 22.94
N LEU A 386 10.35 -26.58 21.98
CA LEU A 386 10.57 -26.31 20.55
C LEU A 386 10.47 -24.82 20.24
N MET A 387 9.48 -24.13 20.81
CA MET A 387 9.34 -22.69 20.65
C MET A 387 10.51 -21.92 21.25
N LEU A 388 11.02 -22.31 22.42
CA LEU A 388 12.22 -21.71 23.01
C LEU A 388 13.46 -21.91 22.12
N ILE A 389 13.62 -23.12 21.55
CA ILE A 389 14.69 -23.42 20.61
C ILE A 389 14.56 -22.55 19.35
N LEU A 390 13.37 -22.48 18.75
CA LEU A 390 13.12 -21.68 17.54
C LEU A 390 13.31 -20.18 17.80
N ILE A 391 12.91 -19.66 18.95
CA ILE A 391 13.13 -18.26 19.36
C ILE A 391 14.63 -17.97 19.54
N ARG A 392 15.41 -18.89 20.13
CA ARG A 392 16.88 -18.73 20.28
C ARG A 392 17.62 -18.82 18.95
N LEU A 393 17.21 -19.73 18.06
CA LEU A 393 17.76 -19.88 16.72
C LEU A 393 17.39 -18.71 15.78
N ARG A 394 16.43 -17.86 16.18
CA ARG A 394 15.99 -16.67 15.44
C ARG A 394 17.09 -15.62 15.27
N SER A 395 18.16 -15.64 16.07
CA SER A 395 19.37 -14.84 15.82
C SER A 395 20.02 -15.15 14.46
N ARG A 396 19.64 -16.24 13.78
CA ARG A 396 20.09 -16.63 12.43
C ARG A 396 18.96 -16.73 11.38
N LEU A 397 17.71 -16.39 11.72
CA LEU A 397 16.56 -16.43 10.82
C LEU A 397 15.90 -15.04 10.73
N ALA A 398 15.76 -14.52 9.51
CA ALA A 398 15.28 -13.16 9.23
C ALA A 398 13.94 -12.82 9.94
N PRO A 399 13.73 -11.58 10.40
CA PRO A 399 12.53 -11.19 11.11
C PRO A 399 11.28 -11.33 10.23
N MET A 400 10.23 -11.95 10.78
CA MET A 400 8.90 -12.01 10.15
C MET A 400 8.24 -10.65 9.90
N SER A 401 8.83 -9.55 10.38
CA SER A 401 8.40 -8.17 10.15
C SER A 401 9.18 -7.46 9.05
N ALA A 402 10.08 -8.14 8.34
CA ALA A 402 10.65 -7.58 7.14
C ALA A 402 9.54 -7.48 6.08
N THR A 403 9.03 -6.27 5.87
CA THR A 403 8.79 -5.80 4.50
C THR A 403 10.00 -6.23 3.67
N PRO A 404 9.83 -6.78 2.47
CA PRO A 404 10.98 -7.19 1.69
C PRO A 404 11.84 -5.96 1.44
N ASP A 405 12.95 -5.85 2.17
CA ASP A 405 14.11 -5.13 1.66
C ASP A 405 14.34 -5.71 0.28
N ALA A 406 14.47 -4.83 -0.71
CA ALA A 406 14.83 -5.18 -2.07
C ALA A 406 16.23 -5.83 -2.05
N THR A 407 16.29 -7.11 -1.71
CA THR A 407 17.43 -7.95 -2.05
C THR A 407 17.58 -7.89 -3.56
N PRO A 408 18.82 -7.78 -4.08
CA PRO A 408 19.06 -7.80 -5.51
C PRO A 408 18.39 -9.04 -6.10
N VAL A 409 17.64 -8.85 -7.18
CA VAL A 409 17.01 -9.94 -7.93
C VAL A 409 18.06 -11.02 -8.14
N ALA A 410 17.83 -12.19 -7.55
CA ALA A 410 18.70 -13.34 -7.74
C ALA A 410 18.79 -13.62 -9.24
N ALA A 411 19.98 -13.43 -9.81
CA ALA A 411 20.27 -13.73 -11.20
C ALA A 411 19.81 -15.17 -11.51
N GLY A 412 18.78 -15.32 -12.34
CA GLY A 412 18.31 -16.61 -12.83
C GLY A 412 16.80 -16.88 -12.80
N THR A 413 15.96 -16.02 -12.22
CA THR A 413 14.50 -16.10 -12.44
C THR A 413 14.13 -15.24 -13.66
N PRO A 414 13.45 -15.78 -14.69
CA PRO A 414 13.03 -14.97 -15.82
C PRO A 414 12.13 -13.82 -15.35
N VAL A 415 12.52 -12.59 -15.64
CA VAL A 415 11.66 -11.41 -15.40
C VAL A 415 10.49 -11.48 -16.39
N ASP A 416 9.27 -11.48 -15.87
CA ASP A 416 8.08 -11.39 -16.73
C ASP A 416 7.91 -9.94 -17.19
N VAL A 417 8.13 -9.72 -18.48
CA VAL A 417 7.95 -8.42 -19.15
C VAL A 417 6.48 -7.97 -19.15
N LYS A 418 5.50 -8.87 -18.93
CA LYS A 418 4.06 -8.57 -18.80
C LYS A 418 3.55 -8.82 -17.37
N PRO A 419 4.02 -8.09 -16.34
CA PRO A 419 3.63 -8.33 -14.95
C PRO A 419 2.12 -8.18 -14.68
N ARG A 420 1.36 -7.51 -15.57
CA ARG A 420 -0.08 -7.22 -15.40
C ARG A 420 -0.91 -7.58 -16.63
N SER A 421 -0.48 -7.23 -17.84
CA SER A 421 -1.36 -7.21 -19.03
C SER A 421 -1.85 -8.58 -19.50
N ARG A 422 -1.27 -9.67 -19.02
CA ARG A 422 -1.81 -11.04 -19.18
C ARG A 422 -3.26 -11.14 -18.69
N ASP A 423 -3.64 -10.31 -17.72
CA ASP A 423 -5.01 -10.19 -17.21
C ASP A 423 -6.02 -9.77 -18.29
N VAL A 424 -5.59 -9.16 -19.38
CA VAL A 424 -6.45 -8.71 -20.50
C VAL A 424 -6.06 -9.32 -21.85
N THR A 425 -4.90 -9.99 -21.93
CA THR A 425 -4.38 -10.59 -23.18
C THR A 425 -4.37 -12.12 -23.19
N ASP A 426 -4.15 -12.79 -22.07
CA ASP A 426 -3.79 -14.23 -22.08
C ASP A 426 -4.98 -15.15 -21.77
N GLY A 427 -5.11 -16.23 -22.55
CA GLY A 427 -6.12 -17.25 -22.35
C GLY A 427 -7.47 -16.91 -22.99
N PHE A 428 -8.24 -17.95 -23.36
CA PHE A 428 -9.49 -17.76 -24.10
C PHE A 428 -10.54 -16.95 -23.30
N GLN A 429 -10.49 -16.95 -21.96
CA GLN A 429 -11.40 -16.13 -21.13
C GLN A 429 -11.22 -14.62 -21.34
N LYS A 430 -10.07 -14.19 -21.86
CA LYS A 430 -9.78 -12.80 -22.17
C LYS A 430 -10.15 -12.42 -23.60
N ALA A 431 -10.84 -13.30 -24.34
CA ALA A 431 -11.34 -12.98 -25.69
C ALA A 431 -12.19 -11.69 -25.74
N PRO A 432 -13.07 -11.37 -24.76
CA PRO A 432 -13.77 -10.08 -24.76
C PRO A 432 -12.82 -8.88 -24.63
N ALA A 433 -11.80 -8.97 -23.78
CA ALA A 433 -10.80 -7.92 -23.61
C ALA A 433 -9.95 -7.78 -24.89
N ARG A 434 -9.47 -8.89 -25.47
CA ARG A 434 -8.78 -8.88 -26.77
C ARG A 434 -9.64 -8.30 -27.88
N ALA A 435 -10.95 -8.54 -27.90
CA ALA A 435 -11.85 -7.93 -28.89
C ALA A 435 -11.85 -6.40 -28.80
N MET A 436 -11.87 -5.85 -27.58
CA MET A 436 -11.74 -4.41 -27.35
C MET A 436 -10.34 -3.91 -27.73
N LEU A 437 -9.28 -4.65 -27.35
CA LEU A 437 -7.89 -4.30 -27.67
C LEU A 437 -7.60 -4.30 -29.18
N ARG A 438 -8.24 -5.20 -29.94
CA ARG A 438 -8.18 -5.18 -31.41
C ARG A 438 -8.79 -3.90 -31.98
N ALA A 439 -9.88 -3.41 -31.39
CA ALA A 439 -10.53 -2.19 -31.84
C ALA A 439 -9.67 -0.92 -31.65
N VAL A 440 -8.68 -0.96 -30.75
CA VAL A 440 -7.67 0.10 -30.58
C VAL A 440 -6.35 -0.21 -31.32
N GLY A 441 -6.33 -1.25 -32.16
CA GLY A 441 -5.24 -1.52 -33.10
C GLY A 441 -4.29 -2.65 -32.73
N MET A 442 -4.51 -3.40 -31.65
CA MET A 442 -3.70 -4.59 -31.36
C MET A 442 -4.00 -5.75 -32.32
N THR A 443 -2.96 -6.43 -32.75
CA THR A 443 -2.98 -7.62 -33.61
C THR A 443 -2.53 -8.86 -32.84
N ASP A 444 -2.50 -10.02 -33.51
CA ASP A 444 -2.07 -11.27 -32.86
C ASP A 444 -0.62 -11.26 -32.39
N ASP A 445 0.23 -10.51 -33.09
CA ASP A 445 1.64 -10.37 -32.75
C ASP A 445 1.87 -9.46 -31.53
N ASP A 446 0.84 -8.74 -31.08
CA ASP A 446 0.93 -7.81 -29.95
C ASP A 446 0.58 -8.45 -28.61
N TRP A 447 0.01 -9.66 -28.59
CA TRP A 447 -0.40 -10.32 -27.33
C TRP A 447 0.76 -10.61 -26.39
N GLU A 448 1.95 -10.89 -26.92
CA GLU A 448 3.15 -11.17 -26.13
C GLU A 448 3.95 -9.91 -25.76
N LYS A 449 3.54 -8.73 -26.22
CA LYS A 449 4.23 -7.46 -25.92
C LYS A 449 3.79 -6.90 -24.55
N PRO A 450 4.68 -6.22 -23.82
CA PRO A 450 4.27 -5.40 -22.68
C PRO A 450 3.37 -4.25 -23.15
N GLN A 451 2.29 -4.00 -22.41
CA GLN A 451 1.42 -2.85 -22.63
C GLN A 451 1.93 -1.67 -21.79
N VAL A 452 2.42 -0.62 -22.45
CA VAL A 452 2.99 0.55 -21.78
C VAL A 452 2.05 1.73 -21.91
N ALA A 453 1.69 2.33 -20.78
CA ALA A 453 0.88 3.53 -20.78
C ALA A 453 1.70 4.76 -21.14
N ILE A 454 1.09 5.69 -21.88
CA ILE A 454 1.62 7.03 -22.14
C ILE A 454 0.65 7.99 -21.45
N ALA A 455 0.94 8.29 -20.18
CA ALA A 455 0.09 9.12 -19.32
C ALA A 455 0.44 10.59 -19.53
N SER A 456 -0.39 11.31 -20.28
CA SER A 456 -0.13 12.69 -20.69
C SER A 456 -1.03 13.68 -19.93
N SER A 457 -0.44 14.73 -19.37
CA SER A 457 -1.20 15.88 -18.86
C SER A 457 -1.34 17.00 -19.90
N TRP A 458 -1.37 16.67 -21.20
CA TRP A 458 -1.58 17.65 -22.29
C TRP A 458 -2.94 18.36 -22.19
N ASN A 459 -2.94 19.65 -22.54
CA ASN A 459 -4.13 20.49 -22.69
C ASN A 459 -3.72 21.85 -23.23
N GLU A 460 -4.73 22.65 -23.57
CA GLU A 460 -4.60 24.02 -24.06
C GLU A 460 -4.97 25.07 -22.99
N VAL A 461 -5.11 24.66 -21.71
CA VAL A 461 -5.44 25.60 -20.61
C VAL A 461 -4.21 26.32 -20.06
N THR A 462 -3.00 25.93 -20.48
CA THR A 462 -1.73 26.53 -20.07
C THR A 462 -0.62 26.26 -21.08
N PRO A 463 0.32 27.21 -21.31
CA PRO A 463 1.47 26.97 -22.19
C PRO A 463 2.40 25.86 -21.67
N CYS A 464 2.35 25.56 -20.37
CA CYS A 464 3.24 24.61 -19.70
C CYS A 464 3.19 23.18 -20.24
N ASN A 465 2.11 22.82 -20.95
CA ASN A 465 1.82 21.44 -21.35
C ASN A 465 1.60 21.28 -22.86
N MET A 466 1.79 22.34 -23.64
CA MET A 466 1.39 22.39 -25.06
C MET A 466 2.11 21.34 -25.92
N THR A 467 3.39 21.06 -25.64
CA THR A 467 4.19 20.10 -26.43
C THR A 467 3.96 18.65 -26.02
N LEU A 468 3.32 18.38 -24.87
CA LEU A 468 3.12 17.01 -24.39
C LEU A 468 2.38 16.11 -25.38
N ARG A 469 1.48 16.64 -26.21
CA ARG A 469 0.84 15.87 -27.30
C ARG A 469 1.86 15.35 -28.31
N LYS A 470 2.82 16.18 -28.71
CA LYS A 470 3.90 15.77 -29.60
C LYS A 470 4.83 14.78 -28.90
N LEU A 471 5.22 15.07 -27.66
CA LEU A 471 6.11 14.19 -26.88
C LEU A 471 5.49 12.80 -26.65
N ALA A 472 4.17 12.72 -26.43
CA ALA A 472 3.45 11.45 -26.31
C ALA A 472 3.60 10.60 -27.57
N GLU A 473 3.50 11.19 -28.77
CA GLU A 473 3.75 10.47 -30.03
C GLU A 473 5.17 9.93 -30.14
N HIS A 474 6.18 10.71 -29.75
CA HIS A 474 7.57 10.24 -29.76
C HIS A 474 7.83 9.15 -28.71
N ALA A 475 7.22 9.23 -27.53
CA ALA A 475 7.28 8.16 -26.54
C ALA A 475 6.64 6.86 -27.06
N LYS A 476 5.52 6.96 -27.80
CA LYS A 476 4.89 5.81 -28.48
C LYS A 476 5.83 5.18 -29.50
N VAL A 477 6.58 5.99 -30.26
CA VAL A 477 7.61 5.49 -31.19
C VAL A 477 8.68 4.70 -30.43
N GLY A 478 9.21 5.24 -29.34
CA GLY A 478 10.21 4.57 -28.52
C GLY A 478 9.76 3.23 -27.94
N VAL A 479 8.55 3.19 -27.37
CA VAL A 479 7.95 1.95 -26.86
C VAL A 479 7.85 0.89 -27.96
N ARG A 480 7.35 1.26 -29.15
CA ARG A 480 7.23 0.32 -30.28
C ARG A 480 8.59 -0.17 -30.75
N ALA A 481 9.58 0.73 -30.88
CA ALA A 481 10.95 0.39 -31.27
C ALA A 481 11.60 -0.60 -30.28
N ALA A 482 11.31 -0.44 -28.99
CA ALA A 482 11.76 -1.36 -27.96
C ALA A 482 10.92 -2.64 -27.84
N GLY A 483 9.88 -2.86 -28.66
CA GLY A 483 9.09 -4.09 -28.66
C GLY A 483 7.93 -4.13 -27.66
N GLY A 484 7.51 -2.97 -27.14
CA GLY A 484 6.26 -2.82 -26.38
C GLY A 484 5.08 -2.35 -27.24
N PHE A 485 3.89 -2.34 -26.66
CA PHE A 485 2.69 -1.76 -27.26
C PHE A 485 2.26 -0.53 -26.45
N PRO A 486 2.33 0.69 -27.00
CA PRO A 486 1.97 1.89 -26.25
C PRO A 486 0.46 2.16 -26.29
N MET A 487 -0.10 2.61 -25.17
CA MET A 487 -1.50 3.03 -25.04
C MET A 487 -1.54 4.39 -24.34
N GLU A 488 -2.02 5.41 -25.04
CA GLU A 488 -2.06 6.78 -24.53
C GLU A 488 -3.38 7.07 -23.82
N PHE A 489 -3.29 7.78 -22.69
CA PHE A 489 -4.44 8.34 -22.01
C PHE A 489 -4.11 9.70 -21.40
N GLY A 490 -5.15 10.52 -21.23
CA GLY A 490 -5.04 11.85 -20.64
C GLY A 490 -5.32 11.86 -19.14
N THR A 491 -4.62 12.73 -18.42
CA THR A 491 -5.01 13.20 -17.08
C THR A 491 -5.15 14.72 -17.08
N ILE A 492 -5.82 15.26 -16.07
CA ILE A 492 -5.98 16.72 -15.93
C ILE A 492 -4.66 17.39 -15.53
N THR A 493 -4.62 18.70 -15.67
CA THR A 493 -3.71 19.59 -14.93
C THR A 493 -4.40 20.94 -14.79
N VAL A 494 -3.89 21.77 -13.91
CA VAL A 494 -4.26 23.18 -13.83
C VAL A 494 -3.04 24.06 -14.13
N SER A 495 -3.29 25.35 -14.30
CA SER A 495 -2.27 26.36 -14.53
C SER A 495 -2.04 27.14 -13.24
N ASP A 496 -0.93 26.90 -12.55
CA ASP A 496 -0.61 27.65 -11.34
C ASP A 496 -0.54 29.16 -11.66
N GLY A 497 0.17 29.55 -12.72
CA GLY A 497 0.31 30.95 -13.13
C GLY A 497 -1.01 31.67 -13.41
N ILE A 498 -1.96 31.04 -14.10
CA ILE A 498 -3.28 31.64 -14.37
C ILE A 498 -4.16 31.64 -13.13
N SER A 499 -4.04 30.61 -12.27
CA SER A 499 -4.91 30.47 -11.10
C SER A 499 -4.58 31.42 -9.94
N MET A 500 -3.42 32.09 -9.99
CA MET A 500 -2.94 33.00 -8.95
C MET A 500 -3.86 34.21 -8.76
N GLY A 501 -4.04 34.62 -7.50
CA GLY A 501 -4.77 35.86 -7.16
C GLY A 501 -6.31 35.75 -7.21
N HIS A 502 -6.87 34.55 -7.36
CA HIS A 502 -8.33 34.35 -7.32
C HIS A 502 -8.70 32.94 -6.81
N GLU A 503 -10.01 32.66 -6.66
CA GLU A 503 -10.56 31.43 -6.07
C GLU A 503 -10.01 30.12 -6.67
N GLY A 504 -9.65 30.11 -7.96
CA GLY A 504 -9.06 28.96 -8.64
C GLY A 504 -7.76 28.44 -8.02
N MET A 505 -6.98 29.25 -7.30
CA MET A 505 -5.73 28.81 -6.66
C MET A 505 -5.95 27.68 -5.63
N ARG A 506 -7.15 27.58 -5.05
CA ARG A 506 -7.53 26.49 -4.15
C ARG A 506 -7.52 25.13 -4.85
N ALA A 507 -7.67 25.10 -6.18
CA ALA A 507 -7.62 23.90 -7.00
C ALA A 507 -6.19 23.47 -7.42
N SER A 508 -5.16 24.30 -7.16
CA SER A 508 -3.76 23.99 -7.55
C SER A 508 -3.25 22.72 -6.88
N LEU A 509 -3.02 22.73 -5.55
CA LEU A 509 -2.38 21.60 -4.88
C LEU A 509 -3.21 20.32 -4.95
N VAL A 510 -4.54 20.43 -4.85
CA VAL A 510 -5.44 19.27 -4.96
C VAL A 510 -5.34 18.58 -6.33
N SER A 511 -4.95 19.30 -7.40
CA SER A 511 -4.72 18.68 -8.70
C SER A 511 -3.60 17.64 -8.66
N ARG A 512 -2.61 17.78 -7.78
CA ARG A 512 -1.54 16.78 -7.55
C ARG A 512 -2.15 15.42 -7.17
N GLU A 513 -3.09 15.43 -6.24
CA GLU A 513 -3.78 14.21 -5.77
C GLU A 513 -4.68 13.64 -6.86
N VAL A 514 -5.45 14.51 -7.54
CA VAL A 514 -6.34 14.09 -8.63
C VAL A 514 -5.56 13.45 -9.78
N ILE A 515 -4.40 14.00 -10.13
CA ILE A 515 -3.51 13.45 -11.16
C ILE A 515 -3.00 12.07 -10.71
N THR A 516 -2.54 11.97 -9.46
CA THR A 516 -2.05 10.71 -8.89
C THR A 516 -3.12 9.62 -8.96
N ASP A 517 -4.33 9.92 -8.48
CA ASP A 517 -5.46 9.00 -8.47
C ASP A 517 -5.95 8.66 -9.89
N SER A 518 -5.90 9.62 -10.82
CA SER A 518 -6.31 9.39 -12.21
C SER A 518 -5.39 8.40 -12.92
N VAL A 519 -4.07 8.57 -12.76
CA VAL A 519 -3.08 7.64 -13.32
C VAL A 519 -3.20 6.27 -12.66
N GLU A 520 -3.31 6.21 -11.33
CA GLU A 520 -3.51 4.96 -10.61
C GLU A 520 -4.76 4.21 -11.11
N CYS A 521 -5.87 4.93 -11.28
CA CYS A 521 -7.14 4.34 -11.70
C CYS A 521 -7.04 3.67 -13.07
N VAL A 522 -6.46 4.36 -14.07
CA VAL A 522 -6.29 3.80 -15.43
C VAL A 522 -5.32 2.62 -15.41
N MET A 523 -4.16 2.78 -14.77
CA MET A 523 -3.16 1.71 -14.66
C MET A 523 -3.74 0.47 -13.96
N HIS A 524 -4.57 0.67 -12.93
CA HIS A 524 -5.24 -0.41 -12.23
C HIS A 524 -6.34 -1.08 -13.05
N ALA A 525 -7.17 -0.31 -13.76
CA ALA A 525 -8.29 -0.83 -14.54
C ALA A 525 -7.81 -1.59 -15.78
N GLU A 526 -6.91 -0.98 -16.55
CA GLU A 526 -6.47 -1.48 -17.86
C GLU A 526 -5.34 -2.50 -17.76
N ARG A 527 -4.78 -2.72 -16.55
CA ARG A 527 -3.76 -3.74 -16.28
C ARG A 527 -2.47 -3.53 -17.09
N LEU A 528 -2.11 -2.27 -17.32
CA LEU A 528 -0.90 -1.91 -18.05
C LEU A 528 0.35 -2.29 -17.23
N ASP A 529 1.43 -2.61 -17.93
CA ASP A 529 2.64 -3.22 -17.35
C ASP A 529 3.62 -2.20 -16.79
N GLY A 530 3.67 -1.00 -17.39
CA GLY A 530 4.51 0.12 -16.99
C GLY A 530 4.01 1.41 -17.67
N PHE A 531 4.58 2.57 -17.34
CA PHE A 531 4.15 3.82 -17.98
C PHE A 531 5.23 4.89 -18.15
N VAL A 532 5.09 5.70 -19.19
CA VAL A 532 5.78 6.98 -19.32
C VAL A 532 4.84 8.08 -18.83
N GLY A 533 5.25 8.82 -17.81
CA GLY A 533 4.50 9.97 -17.29
C GLY A 533 5.01 11.26 -17.94
N LEU A 534 4.13 11.98 -18.66
CA LEU A 534 4.47 13.22 -19.34
C LEU A 534 3.75 14.39 -18.66
N ALA A 535 4.52 15.32 -18.09
CA ALA A 535 3.99 16.46 -17.36
C ALA A 535 4.86 17.71 -17.48
N GLY A 536 4.27 18.88 -17.28
CA GLY A 536 4.96 20.16 -17.44
C GLY A 536 4.68 21.15 -16.31
N CYS A 537 3.41 21.47 -16.05
CA CYS A 537 3.06 22.47 -15.04
C CYS A 537 3.32 21.97 -13.60
N ASP A 538 3.55 22.90 -12.68
CA ASP A 538 3.99 22.71 -11.29
C ASP A 538 3.50 21.42 -10.60
N LYS A 539 2.19 21.25 -10.41
CA LYS A 539 1.62 20.15 -9.61
C LYS A 539 1.49 18.83 -10.37
N SER A 540 1.60 18.87 -11.69
CA SER A 540 1.51 17.68 -12.54
C SER A 540 2.73 16.77 -12.43
N ILE A 541 3.93 17.36 -12.27
CA ILE A 541 5.19 16.62 -12.09
C ILE A 541 5.15 15.74 -10.82
N PRO A 542 4.94 16.29 -9.61
CA PRO A 542 4.85 15.48 -8.41
C PRO A 542 3.67 14.50 -8.44
N GLY A 543 2.55 14.84 -9.09
CA GLY A 543 1.43 13.91 -9.27
C GLY A 543 1.81 12.65 -10.06
N MET A 544 2.59 12.81 -11.14
CA MET A 544 3.11 11.67 -11.92
C MET A 544 4.12 10.84 -11.10
N LEU A 545 5.01 11.50 -10.35
CA LEU A 545 6.01 10.82 -9.52
C LEU A 545 5.36 10.07 -8.34
N MET A 546 4.34 10.65 -7.71
CA MET A 546 3.53 9.98 -6.69
C MET A 546 2.82 8.75 -7.27
N ALA A 547 2.26 8.84 -8.48
CA ALA A 547 1.64 7.70 -9.14
C ALA A 547 2.65 6.57 -9.43
N ALA A 548 3.86 6.92 -9.89
CA ALA A 548 4.96 5.97 -10.10
C ALA A 548 5.32 5.24 -8.80
N ALA A 549 5.53 5.99 -7.72
CA ALA A 549 5.86 5.47 -6.40
C ALA A 549 4.76 4.55 -5.83
N ARG A 550 3.49 4.94 -5.98
CA ARG A 550 2.31 4.22 -5.50
C ARG A 550 2.09 2.90 -6.24
N LEU A 551 2.17 2.94 -7.58
CA LEU A 551 1.92 1.76 -8.43
C LEU A 551 3.05 0.74 -8.37
N ASP A 552 4.28 1.22 -8.18
CA ASP A 552 5.51 0.43 -8.19
C ASP A 552 5.62 -0.49 -9.43
N LEU A 553 5.23 0.06 -10.58
CA LEU A 553 5.41 -0.55 -11.90
C LEU A 553 6.48 0.24 -12.66
N PRO A 554 7.29 -0.42 -13.53
CA PRO A 554 8.34 0.26 -14.29
C PRO A 554 7.83 1.54 -14.94
N SER A 555 8.48 2.67 -14.65
CA SER A 555 8.02 3.97 -15.12
C SER A 555 9.15 4.95 -15.34
N VAL A 556 8.97 5.85 -16.32
CA VAL A 556 9.91 6.92 -16.64
C VAL A 556 9.17 8.25 -16.71
N PHE A 557 9.71 9.28 -16.08
CA PHE A 557 9.15 10.63 -16.13
C PHE A 557 9.79 11.47 -17.23
N VAL A 558 8.97 12.19 -17.98
CA VAL A 558 9.37 13.09 -19.07
C VAL A 558 8.76 14.47 -18.84
N TYR A 559 9.62 15.46 -18.64
CA TYR A 559 9.22 16.86 -18.45
C TYR A 559 8.79 17.52 -19.77
N ASN A 560 7.86 18.47 -19.77
CA ASN A 560 7.53 19.23 -21.00
C ASN A 560 8.72 20.05 -21.51
N GLY A 561 9.49 20.63 -20.58
CA GLY A 561 10.52 21.62 -20.85
C GLY A 561 10.10 23.02 -20.41
N SER A 562 11.10 23.86 -20.14
CA SER A 562 10.92 25.25 -19.75
C SER A 562 10.53 26.13 -20.94
N THR A 563 9.77 27.20 -20.71
CA THR A 563 9.57 28.27 -21.69
C THR A 563 10.87 29.07 -21.85
N MET A 564 11.04 29.71 -23.01
CA MET A 564 12.10 30.68 -23.23
C MET A 564 11.76 31.99 -22.52
N PRO A 565 12.75 32.74 -22.00
CA PRO A 565 12.49 34.05 -21.43
C PRO A 565 11.96 35.03 -22.49
N GLY A 566 10.99 35.84 -22.08
CA GLY A 566 10.56 37.02 -22.82
C GLY A 566 11.63 38.11 -22.82
N HIS A 567 11.46 39.15 -23.65
CA HIS A 567 12.35 40.30 -23.64
C HIS A 567 11.56 41.60 -23.75
N HIS A 568 11.87 42.56 -22.88
CA HIS A 568 11.36 43.93 -22.92
C HIS A 568 12.53 44.89 -22.67
N ASN A 569 12.72 45.89 -23.53
CA ASN A 569 13.83 46.85 -23.45
C ASN A 569 15.24 46.24 -23.31
N GLY A 570 15.45 45.04 -23.88
CA GLY A 570 16.73 44.33 -23.81
C GLY A 570 16.93 43.50 -22.53
N GLU A 571 15.99 43.55 -21.59
CA GLU A 571 16.01 42.78 -20.35
C GLU A 571 15.13 41.53 -20.46
N ALA A 572 15.56 40.43 -19.83
CA ALA A 572 14.85 39.16 -19.85
C ALA A 572 13.65 39.17 -18.89
N THR A 573 12.45 39.02 -19.44
CA THR A 573 11.18 39.02 -18.71
C THR A 573 10.60 37.62 -18.54
N ASP A 574 9.81 37.45 -17.49
CA ASP A 574 9.04 36.24 -17.21
C ASP A 574 7.77 36.59 -16.42
N ILE A 575 7.00 35.59 -16.00
CA ILE A 575 5.74 35.82 -15.28
C ILE A 575 5.92 36.60 -13.97
N THR A 576 7.07 36.49 -13.30
CA THR A 576 7.32 37.29 -12.08
C THR A 576 7.55 38.76 -12.41
N SER A 577 8.15 39.07 -13.56
CA SER A 577 8.25 40.44 -14.07
C SER A 577 6.87 41.09 -14.24
N VAL A 578 5.86 40.34 -14.70
CA VAL A 578 4.49 40.83 -14.84
C VAL A 578 3.88 41.15 -13.46
N PHE A 579 4.02 40.26 -12.48
CA PHE A 579 3.51 40.52 -11.12
C PHE A 579 4.19 41.73 -10.45
N GLU A 580 5.49 41.90 -10.65
CA GLU A 580 6.22 43.08 -10.17
C GLU A 580 5.76 44.36 -10.89
N ALA A 581 5.52 44.29 -12.21
CA ALA A 581 4.99 45.39 -13.02
C ALA A 581 3.59 45.83 -12.57
N VAL A 582 2.70 44.90 -12.19
CA VAL A 582 1.39 45.24 -11.61
C VAL A 582 1.55 46.09 -10.35
N GLY A 583 2.43 45.67 -9.44
CA GLY A 583 2.73 46.46 -8.24
C GLY A 583 3.30 47.84 -8.58
N ALA A 584 4.23 47.91 -9.54
CA ALA A 584 4.84 49.14 -10.01
C ALA A 584 3.83 50.12 -10.64
N CYS A 585 2.88 49.60 -11.43
CA CYS A 585 1.80 50.37 -12.04
C CYS A 585 0.87 50.94 -10.96
N ALA A 586 0.53 50.15 -9.93
CA ALA A 586 -0.31 50.60 -8.82
C ALA A 586 0.31 51.76 -8.01
N ARG A 587 1.65 51.86 -7.97
CA ARG A 587 2.37 53.00 -7.36
C ARG A 587 2.59 54.18 -8.30
N GLY A 588 2.13 54.09 -9.55
CA GLY A 588 2.39 55.10 -10.57
C GLY A 588 3.86 55.18 -11.01
N THR A 589 4.65 54.11 -10.79
CA THR A 589 6.06 54.07 -11.24
C THR A 589 6.25 53.62 -12.68
N ILE A 590 5.25 52.91 -13.25
CA ILE A 590 5.13 52.61 -14.69
C ILE A 590 3.69 52.92 -15.14
N THR A 591 3.46 53.04 -16.46
CA THR A 591 2.11 53.26 -17.02
C THR A 591 1.38 51.94 -17.28
N GLU A 592 0.05 51.98 -17.45
CA GLU A 592 -0.72 50.81 -17.90
C GLU A 592 -0.31 50.33 -19.30
N GLU A 593 0.15 51.25 -20.15
CA GLU A 593 0.68 50.93 -21.48
C GLU A 593 1.96 50.10 -21.38
N GLU A 594 2.91 50.54 -20.54
CA GLU A 594 4.15 49.82 -20.26
C GLU A 594 3.89 48.46 -19.60
N LEU A 595 2.96 48.36 -18.66
CA LEU A 595 2.49 47.08 -18.12
C LEU A 595 2.01 46.13 -19.22
N GLY A 596 1.22 46.64 -20.17
CA GLY A 596 0.74 45.86 -21.32
C GLY A 596 1.86 45.39 -22.24
N GLU A 597 2.95 46.15 -22.39
CA GLU A 597 4.13 45.71 -23.15
C GLU A 597 4.88 44.56 -22.45
N ILE A 598 5.02 44.64 -21.12
CA ILE A 598 5.65 43.59 -20.31
C ILE A 598 4.80 42.32 -20.37
N GLU A 599 3.47 42.43 -20.23
CA GLU A 599 2.53 41.30 -20.35
C GLU A 599 2.69 40.57 -21.69
N ARG A 600 2.68 41.31 -22.81
CA ARG A 600 2.78 40.74 -24.17
C ARG A 600 4.11 40.07 -24.48
N SER A 601 5.16 40.35 -23.71
CA SER A 601 6.51 39.81 -23.94
C SER A 601 6.88 38.66 -23.00
N ALA A 602 6.34 38.61 -21.78
CA ALA A 602 6.81 37.73 -20.70
C ALA A 602 6.67 36.22 -20.95
N CYS A 603 5.67 35.81 -21.75
CA CYS A 603 5.38 34.39 -22.03
C CYS A 603 5.41 34.15 -23.55
N PRO A 604 6.59 34.05 -24.18
CA PRO A 604 6.73 34.08 -25.64
C PRO A 604 6.22 32.81 -26.34
N GLY A 605 5.98 31.72 -25.61
CA GLY A 605 5.49 30.48 -26.19
C GLY A 605 5.36 29.32 -25.21
N GLU A 606 5.32 28.12 -25.76
CA GLU A 606 5.15 26.86 -25.02
C GLU A 606 6.28 26.58 -24.01
N GLY A 607 5.92 25.93 -22.90
CA GLY A 607 6.84 25.56 -21.82
C GLY A 607 6.41 26.08 -20.45
N ALA A 608 6.95 25.46 -19.39
CA ALA A 608 6.68 25.88 -18.02
C ALA A 608 7.48 27.12 -17.62
N CYS A 609 7.23 27.70 -16.45
CA CYS A 609 7.87 28.96 -16.02
C CYS A 609 9.41 28.89 -16.04
N GLY A 610 10.06 29.91 -16.60
CA GLY A 610 11.48 29.90 -16.95
C GLY A 610 12.49 29.85 -15.78
N GLY A 611 12.13 30.40 -14.62
CA GLY A 611 12.99 30.40 -13.43
C GLY A 611 13.00 29.07 -12.68
N MET A 612 13.79 28.97 -11.61
CA MET A 612 13.82 27.84 -10.69
C MET A 612 12.62 27.84 -9.73
N PHE A 613 11.42 27.89 -10.30
CA PHE A 613 10.14 27.71 -9.62
C PHE A 613 9.82 26.23 -9.44
N THR A 614 8.60 25.87 -9.05
CA THR A 614 8.25 24.47 -8.73
C THR A 614 8.44 23.54 -9.93
N ALA A 615 7.99 23.90 -11.14
CA ALA A 615 8.15 23.04 -12.32
C ALA A 615 9.62 22.64 -12.57
N ASN A 616 10.51 23.63 -12.69
CA ASN A 616 11.94 23.41 -12.94
C ASN A 616 12.68 22.80 -11.74
N THR A 617 12.24 23.08 -10.51
CA THR A 617 12.77 22.41 -9.32
C THR A 617 12.39 20.93 -9.32
N MET A 618 11.12 20.61 -9.61
CA MET A 618 10.61 19.24 -9.62
C MET A 618 11.13 18.43 -10.81
N SER A 619 11.39 19.04 -11.97
CA SER A 619 12.07 18.37 -13.08
C SER A 619 13.52 18.01 -12.73
N SER A 620 14.24 18.93 -12.09
CA SER A 620 15.60 18.68 -11.59
C SER A 620 15.63 17.60 -10.50
N ILE A 621 14.62 17.59 -9.62
CA ILE A 621 14.41 16.51 -8.63
C ILE A 621 14.16 15.17 -9.30
N ALA A 622 13.37 15.13 -10.38
CA ALA A 622 13.09 13.88 -11.09
C ALA A 622 14.37 13.26 -11.68
N GLU A 623 15.29 14.08 -12.18
CA GLU A 623 16.64 13.62 -12.56
C GLU A 623 17.46 13.17 -11.34
N ALA A 624 17.49 13.96 -10.27
CA ALA A 624 18.31 13.67 -9.09
C ALA A 624 17.90 12.39 -8.34
N ILE A 625 16.60 12.09 -8.29
CA ILE A 625 16.07 10.82 -7.77
C ILE A 625 16.36 9.67 -8.74
N GLY A 626 16.55 9.97 -10.03
CA GLY A 626 16.80 8.99 -11.08
C GLY A 626 15.54 8.49 -11.79
N MET A 627 14.43 9.24 -11.72
CA MET A 627 13.16 8.92 -12.39
C MET A 627 13.01 9.53 -13.78
N SER A 628 13.89 10.45 -14.14
CA SER A 628 14.06 10.96 -15.51
C SER A 628 15.41 10.56 -16.07
N LEU A 629 15.50 10.49 -17.39
CA LEU A 629 16.78 10.33 -18.06
C LEU A 629 17.66 11.56 -17.75
N PRO A 630 18.94 11.39 -17.38
CA PRO A 630 19.79 12.53 -17.06
C PRO A 630 19.97 13.49 -18.25
N GLY A 631 19.92 14.79 -18.00
CA GLY A 631 20.02 15.85 -19.01
C GLY A 631 18.71 16.21 -19.71
N THR A 632 17.56 15.70 -19.26
CA THR A 632 16.25 15.92 -19.90
C THR A 632 15.36 16.96 -19.20
N ALA A 633 15.78 17.50 -18.06
CA ALA A 633 15.07 18.49 -17.26
C ALA A 633 15.34 19.94 -17.71
N SER A 634 16.50 20.20 -18.33
CA SER A 634 16.93 21.54 -18.72
C SER A 634 16.56 21.98 -20.14
N PRO A 635 16.46 21.11 -21.17
CA PRO A 635 16.15 21.57 -22.52
C PRO A 635 14.80 22.32 -22.58
N PRO A 636 14.73 23.48 -23.24
CA PRO A 636 13.47 24.21 -23.42
C PRO A 636 12.40 23.39 -24.14
N ALA A 637 11.13 23.70 -23.91
CA ALA A 637 10.00 22.95 -24.50
C ALA A 637 10.00 22.96 -26.03
N ILE A 638 10.45 24.07 -26.63
CA ILE A 638 10.55 24.26 -28.08
C ILE A 638 11.75 23.52 -28.70
N ASP A 639 12.65 22.97 -27.89
CA ASP A 639 13.87 22.34 -28.38
C ASP A 639 13.59 20.94 -28.95
N SER A 640 14.11 20.69 -30.16
CA SER A 640 13.96 19.39 -30.83
C SER A 640 14.53 18.19 -30.05
N ARG A 641 15.49 18.42 -29.14
CA ARG A 641 16.04 17.38 -28.25
C ARG A 641 14.94 16.70 -27.43
N ARG A 642 13.88 17.43 -27.05
CA ARG A 642 12.74 16.91 -26.27
C ARG A 642 12.05 15.72 -26.94
N GLU A 643 11.97 15.72 -28.26
CA GLU A 643 11.40 14.60 -29.04
C GLU A 643 12.25 13.34 -28.90
N GLY A 644 13.57 13.49 -28.94
CA GLY A 644 14.53 12.42 -28.68
C GLY A 644 14.41 11.89 -27.26
N ASP A 645 14.29 12.78 -26.28
CA ASP A 645 14.15 12.44 -24.87
C ASP A 645 12.88 11.63 -24.61
N ALA A 646 11.75 12.02 -25.20
CA ALA A 646 10.49 11.28 -25.10
C ALA A 646 10.60 9.89 -25.75
N ARG A 647 11.24 9.79 -26.91
CA ARG A 647 11.52 8.49 -27.56
C ARG A 647 12.38 7.59 -26.69
N MET A 648 13.50 8.11 -26.16
CA MET A 648 14.39 7.36 -25.28
C MET A 648 13.69 6.92 -23.99
N ALA A 649 12.77 7.73 -23.45
CA ALA A 649 11.97 7.34 -22.28
C ALA A 649 11.05 6.14 -22.58
N GLY A 650 10.45 6.10 -23.78
CA GLY A 650 9.68 4.96 -24.25
C GLY A 650 10.51 3.68 -24.40
N GLU A 651 11.77 3.81 -24.81
CA GLU A 651 12.72 2.68 -24.87
C GLU A 651 13.15 2.24 -23.46
N ALA A 652 13.45 3.21 -22.59
CA ALA A 652 13.90 2.98 -21.22
C ALA A 652 12.84 2.25 -20.38
N VAL A 653 11.56 2.61 -20.45
CA VAL A 653 10.51 1.92 -19.67
C VAL A 653 10.37 0.44 -20.06
N VAL A 654 10.53 0.11 -21.36
CA VAL A 654 10.53 -1.29 -21.83
C VAL A 654 11.80 -2.01 -21.38
N ASN A 655 12.94 -1.32 -21.32
CA ASN A 655 14.16 -1.86 -20.72
C ASN A 655 13.98 -2.16 -19.22
N LEU A 656 13.38 -1.25 -18.46
CA LEU A 656 13.08 -1.47 -17.04
C LEU A 656 12.15 -2.67 -16.82
N LEU A 657 11.16 -2.87 -17.69
CA LEU A 657 10.31 -4.07 -17.69
C LEU A 657 11.11 -5.36 -17.91
N ARG A 658 12.11 -5.35 -18.79
CA ARG A 658 13.00 -6.50 -19.01
C ARG A 658 13.93 -6.77 -17.82
N LEU A 659 14.39 -5.70 -17.17
CA LEU A 659 15.27 -5.77 -16.01
C LEU A 659 14.50 -6.04 -14.70
N GLY A 660 13.19 -5.85 -14.70
CA GLY A 660 12.35 -5.97 -13.50
C GLY A 660 12.59 -4.84 -12.50
N ILE A 661 13.01 -3.67 -12.98
CA ILE A 661 13.30 -2.50 -12.14
C ILE A 661 12.03 -1.67 -11.97
N THR A 662 11.65 -1.41 -10.72
CA THR A 662 10.46 -0.61 -10.38
C THR A 662 10.85 0.69 -9.67
N PRO A 663 9.94 1.69 -9.61
CA PRO A 663 10.21 2.98 -8.98
C PRO A 663 10.71 2.89 -7.55
N ARG A 664 10.22 1.96 -6.72
CA ARG A 664 10.69 1.83 -5.33
C ARG A 664 12.13 1.30 -5.19
N MET A 665 12.67 0.68 -6.23
CA MET A 665 14.09 0.33 -6.30
C MET A 665 14.98 1.54 -6.60
N ILE A 666 14.41 2.58 -7.24
CA ILE A 666 15.09 3.83 -7.63
C ILE A 666 14.93 4.89 -6.54
N MET A 667 13.69 5.13 -6.11
CA MET A 667 13.29 6.12 -5.11
C MET A 667 13.64 5.67 -3.68
N THR A 668 14.92 5.46 -3.41
CA THR A 668 15.44 5.09 -2.09
C THR A 668 15.68 6.31 -1.21
N LYS A 669 15.91 6.12 0.09
CA LYS A 669 16.31 7.21 1.00
C LYS A 669 17.47 8.04 0.43
N LYS A 670 18.53 7.39 -0.05
CA LYS A 670 19.69 8.05 -0.67
C LYS A 670 19.31 8.87 -1.91
N ALA A 671 18.36 8.39 -2.72
CA ALA A 671 17.87 9.14 -3.87
C ALA A 671 17.09 10.40 -3.46
N PHE A 672 16.31 10.35 -2.38
CA PHE A 672 15.69 11.54 -1.80
C PHE A 672 16.74 12.50 -1.20
N GLU A 673 17.81 12.00 -0.59
CA GLU A 673 18.92 12.85 -0.13
C GLU A 673 19.61 13.56 -1.31
N ASN A 674 19.83 12.87 -2.44
CA ASN A 674 20.30 13.49 -3.68
C ASN A 674 19.37 14.61 -4.16
N ALA A 675 18.07 14.40 -4.12
CA ALA A 675 17.08 15.39 -4.52
C ALA A 675 17.13 16.65 -3.65
N ILE A 676 17.30 16.49 -2.33
CA ILE A 676 17.45 17.62 -1.39
C ILE A 676 18.76 18.36 -1.65
N ALA A 677 19.85 17.65 -1.92
CA ALA A 677 21.14 18.26 -2.26
C ALA A 677 21.03 19.11 -3.53
N VAL A 678 20.45 18.56 -4.61
CA VAL A 678 20.24 19.29 -5.86
C VAL A 678 19.31 20.48 -5.68
N THR A 679 18.23 20.33 -4.92
CA THR A 679 17.33 21.46 -4.60
C THR A 679 18.07 22.58 -3.89
N SER A 680 18.96 22.24 -2.95
CA SER A 680 19.77 23.22 -2.20
C SER A 680 20.78 23.93 -3.10
N ALA A 681 21.47 23.17 -3.96
CA ALA A 681 22.47 23.67 -4.90
C ALA A 681 21.87 24.62 -5.96
N LEU A 682 20.65 24.34 -6.40
CA LEU A 682 19.93 25.14 -7.41
C LEU A 682 19.14 26.33 -6.82
N GLY A 683 19.05 26.44 -5.49
CA GLY A 683 18.20 27.47 -4.86
C GLY A 683 16.71 27.26 -5.16
N GLY A 684 16.29 25.99 -5.17
CA GLY A 684 14.97 25.54 -5.61
C GLY A 684 13.79 26.06 -4.79
N SER A 685 12.59 25.76 -5.28
CA SER A 685 11.32 26.14 -4.65
C SER A 685 11.10 25.45 -3.29
N THR A 686 10.52 26.17 -2.33
CA THR A 686 10.11 25.61 -1.02
C THR A 686 9.00 24.56 -1.15
N ASN A 687 8.22 24.60 -2.24
CA ASN A 687 7.24 23.56 -2.59
C ASN A 687 7.91 22.17 -2.74
N ALA A 688 9.21 22.11 -3.06
CA ALA A 688 9.96 20.86 -3.14
C ALA A 688 9.89 20.06 -1.83
N VAL A 689 9.89 20.74 -0.67
CA VAL A 689 9.78 20.08 0.64
C VAL A 689 8.47 19.29 0.72
N LEU A 690 7.35 19.93 0.37
CA LEU A 690 6.02 19.32 0.38
C LEU A 690 5.95 18.13 -0.58
N HIS A 691 6.49 18.29 -1.80
CA HIS A 691 6.41 17.27 -2.84
C HIS A 691 7.32 16.08 -2.56
N LEU A 692 8.54 16.29 -2.08
CA LEU A 692 9.47 15.21 -1.72
C LEU A 692 8.92 14.36 -0.57
N LEU A 693 8.33 14.98 0.45
CA LEU A 693 7.64 14.25 1.54
C LEU A 693 6.48 13.40 1.01
N ALA A 694 5.67 13.95 0.11
CA ALA A 694 4.56 13.22 -0.49
C ALA A 694 5.02 12.03 -1.35
N ILE A 695 6.03 12.23 -2.21
CA ILE A 695 6.58 11.15 -3.06
C ILE A 695 7.25 10.08 -2.20
N ALA A 696 8.00 10.47 -1.16
CA ALA A 696 8.62 9.52 -0.23
C ALA A 696 7.58 8.68 0.51
N ASN A 697 6.46 9.29 0.92
CA ASN A 697 5.36 8.56 1.55
C ASN A 697 4.76 7.49 0.60
N GLU A 698 4.48 7.84 -0.66
CA GLU A 698 3.98 6.89 -1.66
C GLU A 698 4.99 5.78 -2.00
N ALA A 699 6.29 6.08 -1.92
CA ALA A 699 7.37 5.11 -2.10
C ALA A 699 7.58 4.20 -0.88
N GLY A 700 6.97 4.52 0.27
CA GLY A 700 7.20 3.82 1.54
C GLY A 700 8.57 4.12 2.17
N VAL A 701 9.12 5.32 1.92
CA VAL A 701 10.41 5.78 2.42
C VAL A 701 10.21 6.82 3.52
N GLU A 702 10.92 6.63 4.64
CA GLU A 702 10.90 7.59 5.74
C GLU A 702 11.73 8.83 5.40
N LEU A 703 11.08 9.96 5.21
CA LEU A 703 11.68 11.28 4.98
C LEU A 703 11.03 12.28 5.94
N SER A 704 11.84 13.03 6.68
CA SER A 704 11.37 14.04 7.63
C SER A 704 11.86 15.44 7.26
N LEU A 705 11.29 16.46 7.90
CA LEU A 705 11.75 17.85 7.72
C LEU A 705 13.21 18.04 8.18
N ASP A 706 13.67 17.31 9.18
CA ASP A 706 15.04 17.39 9.70
C ASP A 706 16.10 16.99 8.66
N ASP A 707 15.74 16.09 7.73
CA ASP A 707 16.62 15.69 6.64
C ASP A 707 16.99 16.87 5.73
N PHE A 708 16.07 17.82 5.54
CA PHE A 708 16.29 19.00 4.71
C PHE A 708 17.39 19.89 5.32
N ASN A 709 17.28 20.23 6.61
CA ASN A 709 18.30 21.02 7.29
C ASN A 709 19.64 20.29 7.34
N ARG A 710 19.64 18.99 7.66
CA ARG A 710 20.86 18.17 7.73
C ARG A 710 21.67 18.18 6.44
N ILE A 711 20.99 18.18 5.29
CA ILE A 711 21.63 18.16 3.96
C ILE A 711 21.94 19.58 3.49
N ALA A 712 21.01 20.52 3.62
CA ALA A 712 21.19 21.92 3.20
C ALA A 712 22.35 22.62 3.94
N MET A 713 22.68 22.20 5.17
CA MET A 713 23.87 22.68 5.89
C MET A 713 25.21 22.28 5.24
N LYS A 714 25.22 21.24 4.40
CA LYS A 714 26.43 20.73 3.75
C LYS A 714 26.54 21.12 2.28
N VAL A 715 25.41 21.45 1.65
CA VAL A 715 25.32 21.68 0.22
C VAL A 715 25.11 23.17 -0.03
N PRO A 716 26.13 23.88 -0.54
CA PRO A 716 26.04 25.32 -0.78
C PRO A 716 25.18 25.63 -2.01
N HIS A 717 24.66 26.86 -2.07
CA HIS A 717 23.94 27.37 -3.23
C HIS A 717 24.92 27.80 -4.33
N ILE A 718 24.85 27.15 -5.49
CA ILE A 718 25.84 27.32 -6.57
C ILE A 718 25.26 27.76 -7.92
N ALA A 719 23.96 27.60 -8.19
CA ALA A 719 23.39 28.03 -9.47
C ALA A 719 22.71 29.41 -9.35
N ASP A 720 23.09 30.38 -10.19
CA ASP A 720 22.58 31.76 -10.15
C ASP A 720 21.22 31.87 -10.88
N MET A 721 20.21 31.19 -10.34
CA MET A 721 18.91 31.04 -11.00
C MET A 721 17.87 32.01 -10.46
N LYS A 722 17.10 32.62 -11.36
CA LYS A 722 15.87 33.34 -10.98
C LYS A 722 14.97 32.42 -10.15
N PRO A 723 14.27 32.96 -9.15
CA PRO A 723 14.08 34.39 -8.88
C PRO A 723 15.12 35.01 -7.93
N GLY A 724 15.96 34.22 -7.26
CA GLY A 724 17.00 34.76 -6.37
C GLY A 724 18.26 35.22 -7.11
N GLY A 725 18.43 34.72 -8.33
CA GLY A 725 19.56 34.98 -9.21
C GLY A 725 19.17 35.61 -10.55
N LYS A 726 20.08 35.55 -11.52
CA LYS A 726 19.93 36.24 -12.83
C LYS A 726 19.39 35.37 -13.96
N PHE A 727 19.69 34.07 -13.94
CA PHE A 727 19.55 33.21 -15.12
C PHE A 727 18.28 32.35 -15.11
N HIS A 728 17.85 31.92 -16.30
CA HIS A 728 16.71 31.02 -16.50
C HIS A 728 17.18 29.59 -16.78
N MET A 729 16.27 28.61 -16.73
CA MET A 729 16.61 27.20 -17.02
C MET A 729 17.25 27.01 -18.40
N SER A 730 16.91 27.84 -19.39
CA SER A 730 17.55 27.84 -20.70
C SER A 730 19.04 28.15 -20.65
N ASP A 731 19.50 28.94 -19.67
CA ASP A 731 20.92 29.24 -19.49
C ASP A 731 21.66 28.12 -18.77
N LEU A 732 21.00 27.47 -17.79
CA LEU A 732 21.53 26.25 -17.17
C LEU A 732 21.72 25.15 -18.23
N ASP A 733 20.76 24.99 -19.14
CA ASP A 733 20.87 24.05 -20.25
C ASP A 733 22.08 24.33 -21.14
N ARG A 734 22.33 25.61 -21.50
CA ARG A 734 23.46 26.02 -22.35
C ARG A 734 24.82 25.65 -21.76
N VAL A 735 24.94 25.61 -20.43
CA VAL A 735 26.20 25.26 -19.76
C VAL A 735 26.33 23.76 -19.45
N GLY A 736 25.35 22.94 -19.85
CA GLY A 736 25.37 21.47 -19.69
C GLY A 736 24.24 20.90 -18.82
N GLY A 737 23.32 21.75 -18.35
CA GLY A 737 22.10 21.35 -17.66
C GLY A 737 22.28 20.87 -16.22
N VAL A 738 21.25 20.22 -15.71
CA VAL A 738 21.26 19.60 -14.37
C VAL A 738 22.41 18.59 -14.16
N PRO A 739 22.87 17.82 -15.18
CA PRO A 739 24.04 16.95 -15.06
C PRO A 739 25.31 17.64 -14.56
N VAL A 740 25.55 18.91 -14.89
CA VAL A 740 26.70 19.67 -14.37
C VAL A 740 26.66 19.78 -12.86
N VAL A 741 25.48 20.12 -12.32
CA VAL A 741 25.27 20.24 -10.87
C VAL A 741 25.39 18.87 -10.19
N LEU A 742 24.78 17.83 -10.78
CA LEU A 742 24.87 16.46 -10.27
C LEU A 742 26.32 15.96 -10.20
N LYS A 743 27.10 16.12 -11.29
CA LYS A 743 28.50 15.70 -11.36
C LYS A 743 29.36 16.46 -10.36
N HIS A 744 29.16 17.77 -10.25
CA HIS A 744 29.93 18.60 -9.34
C HIS A 744 29.67 18.25 -7.86
N LEU A 745 28.42 17.93 -7.50
CA LEU A 745 28.09 17.42 -6.17
C LEU A 745 28.64 16.01 -5.93
N LEU A 746 28.62 15.14 -6.95
CA LEU A 746 29.18 13.79 -6.87
C LEU A 746 30.69 13.81 -6.61
N ASP A 747 31.43 14.62 -7.35
CA ASP A 747 32.89 14.75 -7.21
C ASP A 747 33.29 15.27 -5.82
N ALA A 748 32.43 16.07 -5.20
CA ALA A 748 32.61 16.58 -3.84
C ALA A 748 32.12 15.63 -2.73
N GLY A 749 31.58 14.45 -3.08
CA GLY A 749 31.01 13.50 -2.12
C GLY A 749 29.71 13.97 -1.46
N LEU A 750 28.99 14.91 -2.09
CA LEU A 750 27.70 15.45 -1.66
C LEU A 750 26.50 14.79 -2.36
N LEU A 751 26.76 13.81 -3.23
CA LEU A 751 25.75 13.03 -3.95
C LEU A 751 26.03 11.53 -3.80
N HIS A 752 25.00 10.73 -3.57
CA HIS A 752 25.05 9.27 -3.59
C HIS A 752 25.07 8.75 -5.03
N GLY A 753 26.26 8.42 -5.52
CA GLY A 753 26.47 7.93 -6.88
C GLY A 753 25.98 6.51 -7.15
N ASP A 754 25.78 5.70 -6.11
CA ASP A 754 25.34 4.30 -6.20
C ASP A 754 23.82 4.12 -6.40
N CYS A 755 23.06 5.21 -6.37
CA CYS A 755 21.61 5.19 -6.63
C CYS A 755 21.31 4.72 -8.06
N LEU A 756 20.45 3.70 -8.18
CA LEU A 756 19.92 3.22 -9.46
C LEU A 756 19.04 4.29 -10.13
N THR A 757 19.02 4.34 -11.46
CA THR A 757 18.14 5.26 -12.23
C THR A 757 17.31 4.50 -13.28
N VAL A 758 16.39 5.21 -13.93
CA VAL A 758 15.55 4.70 -15.03
C VAL A 758 16.31 4.22 -16.27
N THR A 759 17.62 4.52 -16.35
CA THR A 759 18.50 3.95 -17.38
C THR A 759 18.83 2.47 -17.14
N GLY A 760 18.62 1.98 -15.91
CA GLY A 760 19.12 0.69 -15.43
C GLY A 760 20.56 0.73 -14.92
N LYS A 761 21.20 1.91 -14.94
CA LYS A 761 22.55 2.18 -14.42
C LYS A 761 22.48 3.03 -13.16
N THR A 762 23.57 3.10 -12.42
CA THR A 762 23.73 4.01 -11.27
C THR A 762 23.90 5.47 -11.72
N MET A 763 23.62 6.41 -10.83
CA MET A 763 23.83 7.85 -11.07
C MET A 763 25.28 8.15 -11.48
N ALA A 764 26.27 7.54 -10.81
CA ALA A 764 27.67 7.72 -11.13
C ALA A 764 28.04 7.20 -12.53
N GLU A 765 27.53 6.03 -12.93
CA GLU A 765 27.75 5.48 -14.28
C GLU A 765 27.17 6.39 -15.36
N ASN A 766 25.96 6.92 -15.14
CA ASN A 766 25.32 7.83 -16.09
C ASN A 766 26.11 9.14 -16.25
N LEU A 767 26.55 9.73 -15.15
CA LEU A 767 27.32 10.98 -15.18
C LEU A 767 28.71 10.78 -15.79
N ALA A 768 29.33 9.60 -15.61
CA ALA A 768 30.59 9.27 -16.26
C ALA A 768 30.44 9.07 -17.78
N GLU A 769 29.29 8.57 -18.25
CA GLU A 769 29.01 8.38 -19.68
C GLU A 769 28.65 9.68 -20.39
N ILE A 770 27.89 10.55 -19.73
CA ILE A 770 27.52 11.87 -20.27
C ILE A 770 28.72 12.82 -20.27
N ASP A 771 29.63 12.66 -19.29
CA ASP A 771 30.80 13.52 -19.08
C ASP A 771 30.46 15.01 -19.13
N PRO A 772 29.55 15.49 -18.24
CA PRO A 772 29.14 16.88 -18.26
C PRO A 772 30.33 17.81 -17.92
N PRO A 773 30.36 19.02 -18.50
CA PRO A 773 31.47 19.94 -18.30
C PRO A 773 31.56 20.40 -16.84
N ALA A 774 32.72 20.95 -16.48
CA ALA A 774 32.87 21.64 -15.20
C ALA A 774 31.95 22.88 -15.13
N PRO A 775 31.58 23.34 -13.92
CA PRO A 775 30.83 24.58 -13.75
C PRO A 775 31.50 25.75 -14.49
N ASP A 776 30.71 26.56 -15.20
CA ASP A 776 31.19 27.66 -16.03
C ASP A 776 31.64 28.88 -15.19
N GLY A 777 31.26 28.93 -13.91
CA GLY A 777 31.61 29.99 -12.98
C GLY A 777 30.72 31.23 -13.07
N VAL A 778 29.71 31.23 -13.96
CA VAL A 778 28.76 32.33 -14.13
C VAL A 778 27.33 31.86 -13.86
N VAL A 779 26.85 30.83 -14.55
CA VAL A 779 25.52 30.24 -14.30
C VAL A 779 25.60 29.24 -13.16
N VAL A 780 26.61 28.35 -13.19
CA VAL A 780 26.91 27.40 -12.12
C VAL A 780 28.30 27.73 -11.57
N HIS A 781 28.34 28.10 -10.29
CA HIS A 781 29.56 28.44 -9.58
C HIS A 781 30.29 27.19 -9.06
N PRO A 782 31.63 27.22 -8.97
CA PRO A 782 32.38 26.16 -8.30
C PRO A 782 32.09 26.13 -6.79
N LEU A 783 32.17 24.95 -6.16
CA LEU A 783 31.88 24.77 -4.72
C LEU A 783 32.86 25.55 -3.82
N SER A 784 34.04 25.90 -4.35
CA SER A 784 35.04 26.72 -3.68
C SER A 784 34.69 28.21 -3.65
N ALA A 785 33.77 28.66 -4.51
CA ALA A 785 33.29 30.04 -4.57
C ALA A 785 31.76 30.05 -4.82
N PRO A 786 30.96 29.50 -3.87
CA PRO A 786 29.51 29.42 -4.03
C PRO A 786 28.86 30.79 -3.87
N ILE A 787 27.63 30.93 -4.34
CA ILE A 787 26.83 32.16 -4.18
C ILE A 787 26.53 32.36 -2.70
N ASN A 788 26.09 31.29 -2.01
CA ASN A 788 25.93 31.26 -0.56
C ASN A 788 26.52 29.96 -0.01
N ALA A 789 27.22 30.05 1.12
CA ALA A 789 27.78 28.88 1.80
C ALA A 789 26.71 27.93 2.35
N GLU A 790 25.53 28.45 2.67
CA GLU A 790 24.37 27.69 3.13
C GLU A 790 23.42 27.42 1.94
N GLY A 791 22.75 26.27 1.95
CA GLY A 791 21.73 25.92 0.97
C GLY A 791 20.52 26.87 0.97
N GLY A 792 19.75 26.87 -0.12
CA GLY A 792 18.70 27.86 -0.36
C GLY A 792 17.42 27.75 0.49
N ILE A 793 17.20 26.64 1.20
CA ILE A 793 15.96 26.35 1.95
C ILE A 793 16.31 25.99 3.39
N VAL A 794 15.54 26.52 4.34
CA VAL A 794 15.65 26.22 5.77
C VAL A 794 14.29 25.83 6.33
N VAL A 795 14.27 24.77 7.14
CA VAL A 795 13.13 24.41 7.98
C VAL A 795 13.28 25.12 9.34
N LEU A 796 12.24 25.83 9.74
CA LEU A 796 12.15 26.50 11.03
C LEU A 796 11.21 25.73 11.97
N THR A 797 11.50 25.71 13.26
CA THR A 797 10.65 25.13 14.32
C THR A 797 10.57 26.10 15.50
N GLY A 798 9.51 26.07 16.29
CA GLY A 798 9.41 26.96 17.46
C GLY A 798 8.00 27.06 17.99
N SER A 799 7.76 28.02 18.89
CA SER A 799 6.44 28.15 19.52
C SER A 799 5.32 28.47 18.53
N LEU A 800 5.63 29.13 17.40
CA LEU A 800 4.66 29.43 16.35
C LEU A 800 4.48 28.28 15.33
N ALA A 801 5.53 27.49 15.09
CA ALA A 801 5.52 26.37 14.14
C ALA A 801 6.10 25.08 14.78
N PRO A 802 5.38 24.45 15.74
CA PRO A 802 5.91 23.34 16.52
C PRO A 802 6.10 22.05 15.70
N LYS A 803 5.47 21.94 14.52
CA LYS A 803 5.70 20.83 13.58
C LYS A 803 6.53 21.22 12.35
N GLY A 804 7.04 22.46 12.32
CA GLY A 804 7.85 22.98 11.24
C GLY A 804 7.18 24.04 10.38
N ALA A 805 8.01 24.86 9.75
CA ALA A 805 7.69 25.81 8.70
C ALA A 805 8.87 25.86 7.73
N VAL A 806 8.67 26.38 6.53
CA VAL A 806 9.71 26.41 5.49
C VAL A 806 9.93 27.85 5.02
N VAL A 807 11.19 28.24 4.95
CA VAL A 807 11.62 29.56 4.43
C VAL A 807 12.72 29.39 3.39
N LYS A 808 12.67 30.22 2.35
CA LYS A 808 13.77 30.36 1.40
C LYS A 808 14.75 31.39 1.94
N VAL A 809 16.02 31.03 2.05
CA VAL A 809 17.09 31.91 2.56
C VAL A 809 18.08 32.35 1.47
N ALA A 810 18.02 31.71 0.30
CA ALA A 810 18.75 32.18 -0.88
C ALA A 810 18.31 33.61 -1.22
N GLY A 811 19.25 34.55 -1.18
CA GLY A 811 19.01 35.98 -1.44
C GLY A 811 18.86 36.87 -0.19
N LEU A 812 18.86 36.30 1.02
CA LEU A 812 18.86 37.09 2.26
C LEU A 812 20.29 37.49 2.68
N SER A 813 20.49 38.77 3.01
CA SER A 813 21.75 39.22 3.61
C SER A 813 21.92 38.69 5.05
N ALA A 814 23.16 38.69 5.57
CA ALA A 814 23.41 38.24 6.94
C ALA A 814 22.61 39.03 8.01
N ALA A 815 22.41 40.34 7.79
CA ALA A 815 21.59 41.16 8.67
C ALA A 815 20.09 40.78 8.61
N GLN A 816 19.64 40.26 7.47
CA GLN A 816 18.28 39.76 7.27
C GLN A 816 18.13 38.29 7.65
N LYS A 817 19.05 37.64 8.36
CA LYS A 817 18.86 36.26 8.85
C LYS A 817 18.21 36.19 10.23
N LYS A 818 18.00 37.35 10.86
CA LYS A 818 17.20 37.50 12.08
C LYS A 818 16.17 38.60 11.88
N PHE A 819 14.95 38.35 12.35
CA PHE A 819 13.88 39.34 12.29
C PHE A 819 13.09 39.31 13.59
N LEU A 820 12.79 40.49 14.13
CA LEU A 820 11.85 40.68 15.22
C LEU A 820 10.87 41.74 14.74
N GLY A 821 9.59 41.40 14.76
CA GLY A 821 8.56 42.32 14.29
C GLY A 821 7.21 42.11 14.94
N THR A 822 6.33 43.07 14.67
CA THR A 822 4.98 43.14 15.24
C THR A 822 3.97 42.50 14.29
N ALA A 823 3.18 41.57 14.80
CA ALA A 823 2.18 40.85 14.02
C ALA A 823 1.05 41.77 13.55
N ARG A 824 0.69 41.63 12.27
CA ARG A 824 -0.55 42.11 11.67
C ARG A 824 -1.25 40.93 11.01
N VAL A 825 -2.43 40.57 11.50
CA VAL A 825 -3.07 39.27 11.24
C VAL A 825 -4.23 39.40 10.26
N PHE A 826 -4.29 38.46 9.31
CA PHE A 826 -5.32 38.36 8.28
C PHE A 826 -5.83 36.91 8.20
N ASP A 827 -7.16 36.74 8.10
CA ASP A 827 -7.81 35.44 7.97
C ASP A 827 -7.93 34.96 6.50
N ASP A 828 -7.48 35.77 5.54
CA ASP A 828 -7.38 35.45 4.12
C ASP A 828 -6.32 36.31 3.40
N GLU A 829 -5.95 35.89 2.19
CA GLU A 829 -5.01 36.63 1.31
C GLU A 829 -5.56 38.00 0.89
N ASP A 830 -6.86 38.13 0.68
CA ASP A 830 -7.49 39.32 0.09
C ASP A 830 -7.40 40.52 1.05
N GLY A 831 -7.63 40.30 2.35
CA GLY A 831 -7.46 41.32 3.38
C GLY A 831 -6.02 41.78 3.52
N ALA A 832 -5.06 40.86 3.42
CA ALA A 832 -3.64 41.16 3.46
C ALA A 832 -3.19 41.97 2.22
N MET A 833 -3.69 41.60 1.03
CA MET A 833 -3.46 42.34 -0.21
C MET A 833 -4.02 43.77 -0.13
N ALA A 834 -5.25 43.94 0.34
CA ALA A 834 -5.87 45.26 0.51
C ALA A 834 -5.05 46.16 1.45
N ALA A 835 -4.53 45.60 2.55
CA ALA A 835 -3.68 46.33 3.48
C ALA A 835 -2.37 46.82 2.81
N ILE A 836 -1.71 45.96 2.02
CA ILE A 836 -0.49 46.33 1.27
C ILE A 836 -0.79 47.43 0.25
N LEU A 837 -1.83 47.27 -0.57
CA LEU A 837 -2.18 48.23 -1.63
C LEU A 837 -2.63 49.59 -1.09
N SER A 838 -3.22 49.63 0.10
CA SER A 838 -3.57 50.88 0.78
C SER A 838 -2.37 51.66 1.35
N GLY A 839 -1.19 51.05 1.38
CA GLY A 839 0.01 51.65 1.99
C GLY A 839 0.01 51.64 3.52
N SER A 840 -0.84 50.83 4.16
CA SER A 840 -0.96 50.78 5.64
C SER A 840 0.09 49.92 6.35
N ILE A 841 1.00 49.30 5.60
CA ILE A 841 2.04 48.40 6.13
C ILE A 841 3.32 49.18 6.43
N GLU A 842 3.69 49.21 7.72
CA GLU A 842 4.87 49.89 8.23
C GLU A 842 6.10 48.96 8.32
N PRO A 843 7.34 49.48 8.26
CA PRO A 843 8.56 48.70 8.51
C PRO A 843 8.51 47.95 9.85
N GLY A 844 9.07 46.74 9.89
CA GLY A 844 9.07 45.89 11.09
C GLY A 844 7.77 45.11 11.30
N THR A 845 6.85 45.12 10.34
CA THR A 845 5.59 44.37 10.41
C THR A 845 5.80 42.90 10.00
N VAL A 846 5.17 41.98 10.74
CA VAL A 846 5.04 40.57 10.39
C VAL A 846 3.59 40.33 9.96
N LEU A 847 3.36 40.22 8.65
CA LEU A 847 2.04 39.91 8.10
C LEU A 847 1.76 38.42 8.26
N VAL A 848 0.80 38.08 9.10
CA VAL A 848 0.38 36.70 9.36
C VAL A 848 -0.91 36.42 8.61
N ILE A 849 -0.85 35.55 7.60
CA ILE A 849 -1.98 35.17 6.75
C ILE A 849 -2.34 33.73 7.09
N ARG A 850 -3.47 33.53 7.76
CA ARG A 850 -3.87 32.21 8.30
C ARG A 850 -5.16 31.69 7.67
N TYR A 851 -5.47 30.42 7.93
CA TYR A 851 -6.56 29.71 7.27
C TYR A 851 -6.37 29.56 5.76
N GLU A 852 -5.12 29.52 5.31
CA GLU A 852 -4.75 29.23 3.91
C GLU A 852 -4.01 27.90 3.76
N GLY A 853 -3.94 27.10 4.83
CA GLY A 853 -3.37 25.76 4.86
C GLY A 853 -4.16 24.69 4.08
N PRO A 854 -3.73 23.42 4.15
CA PRO A 854 -4.37 22.32 3.42
C PRO A 854 -5.88 22.22 3.62
N LYS A 855 -6.37 22.33 4.85
CA LYS A 855 -7.80 22.28 5.18
C LYS A 855 -8.43 23.67 5.24
N GLY A 856 -7.71 24.65 5.78
CA GLY A 856 -8.21 26.01 6.01
C GLY A 856 -8.56 26.73 4.72
N GLY A 857 -7.69 26.61 3.69
CA GLY A 857 -7.94 27.20 2.39
C GLY A 857 -9.30 26.77 1.83
N PRO A 858 -9.55 25.47 1.62
CA PRO A 858 -8.62 24.35 1.50
C PRO A 858 -7.74 24.44 0.24
N GLY A 859 -6.78 23.51 0.11
CA GLY A 859 -5.91 23.41 -1.07
C GLY A 859 -4.57 24.12 -0.93
N MET A 860 -4.24 24.64 0.26
CA MET A 860 -2.95 25.23 0.59
C MET A 860 -2.48 26.25 -0.47
N ARG A 861 -3.16 27.40 -0.59
CA ARG A 861 -2.97 28.34 -1.70
C ARG A 861 -1.52 28.80 -1.83
N GLU A 862 -1.07 29.06 -3.06
CA GLU A 862 0.22 29.66 -3.35
C GLU A 862 0.06 31.16 -3.63
N MET A 863 0.57 31.99 -2.71
CA MET A 863 0.33 33.43 -2.69
C MET A 863 1.51 34.20 -3.30
N LEU A 864 1.63 34.23 -4.63
CA LEU A 864 2.68 35.00 -5.33
C LEU A 864 2.33 36.49 -5.43
N ALA A 865 1.05 36.80 -5.65
CA ALA A 865 0.61 38.17 -5.87
C ALA A 865 1.00 39.06 -4.68
N ILE A 866 0.82 38.56 -3.46
CA ILE A 866 1.10 39.33 -2.25
C ILE A 866 2.59 39.62 -2.05
N THR A 867 3.45 38.66 -2.41
CA THR A 867 4.91 38.80 -2.29
C THR A 867 5.43 39.81 -3.32
N GLY A 868 4.88 39.79 -4.54
CA GLY A 868 5.17 40.78 -5.57
C GLY A 868 4.68 42.18 -5.20
N ALA A 869 3.46 42.29 -4.67
CA ALA A 869 2.89 43.55 -4.20
C ALA A 869 3.71 44.16 -3.06
N LEU A 870 4.15 43.36 -2.08
CA LEU A 870 4.97 43.83 -0.96
C LEU A 870 6.36 44.30 -1.41
N LYS A 871 7.00 43.56 -2.33
CA LYS A 871 8.26 44.02 -2.96
C LYS A 871 8.05 45.31 -3.71
N GLY A 872 7.00 45.38 -4.53
CA GLY A 872 6.59 46.58 -5.22
C GLY A 872 6.49 47.74 -4.24
N ALA A 873 5.71 47.60 -3.17
CA ALA A 873 5.53 48.61 -2.13
C ALA A 873 6.84 49.07 -1.43
N GLY A 874 8.00 48.51 -1.76
CA GLY A 874 9.29 48.86 -1.17
C GLY A 874 9.50 48.22 0.20
N ARG A 875 8.65 47.24 0.56
CA ARG A 875 8.60 46.60 1.89
C ARG A 875 9.18 45.18 1.92
N GLY A 876 9.79 44.73 0.83
CA GLY A 876 10.35 43.37 0.72
C GLY A 876 11.56 43.11 1.61
N ALA A 877 12.23 44.15 2.13
CA ALA A 877 13.44 44.02 2.94
C ALA A 877 13.23 44.27 4.43
N ASP A 878 12.15 44.95 4.81
CA ASP A 878 11.88 45.45 6.16
C ASP A 878 10.63 44.83 6.81
N CYS A 879 9.91 43.95 6.10
CA CYS A 879 8.73 43.21 6.59
C CYS A 879 8.91 41.70 6.39
N ALA A 880 8.09 40.92 7.11
CA ALA A 880 8.01 39.47 6.96
C ALA A 880 6.57 39.02 6.65
N LEU A 881 6.45 37.92 5.92
CA LEU A 881 5.20 37.23 5.60
C LEU A 881 5.22 35.82 6.19
N ILE A 882 4.18 35.46 6.94
CA ILE A 882 4.03 34.14 7.58
C ILE A 882 2.66 33.56 7.22
N THR A 883 2.62 32.29 6.84
CA THR A 883 1.36 31.62 6.52
C THR A 883 1.37 30.11 6.78
N ASP A 884 0.20 29.55 7.07
CA ASP A 884 -0.05 28.11 7.00
C ASP A 884 -0.28 27.61 5.55
N GLY A 885 -0.47 28.52 4.59
CA GLY A 885 -0.45 28.26 3.15
C GLY A 885 0.96 28.16 2.55
N ARG A 886 1.13 28.56 1.29
CA ARG A 886 2.40 28.52 0.55
C ARG A 886 2.72 29.88 -0.04
N PHE A 887 3.99 30.23 -0.09
CA PHE A 887 4.48 31.32 -0.93
C PHE A 887 5.19 30.75 -2.14
N SER A 888 5.09 31.45 -3.27
CA SER A 888 5.73 30.98 -4.49
C SER A 888 7.24 31.13 -4.46
N GLY A 889 7.93 30.45 -5.37
CA GLY A 889 9.38 30.54 -5.51
C GLY A 889 9.88 31.97 -5.74
N GLY A 890 9.06 32.85 -6.35
CA GLY A 890 9.29 34.27 -6.67
C GLY A 890 9.37 35.25 -5.50
N THR A 891 9.75 34.76 -4.33
CA THR A 891 9.70 35.51 -3.06
C THR A 891 10.95 36.33 -2.81
N TRP A 892 10.76 37.47 -2.14
CA TRP A 892 11.82 38.37 -1.70
C TRP A 892 11.62 38.67 -0.21
N GLY A 893 12.70 38.65 0.57
CA GLY A 893 12.61 38.81 2.03
C GLY A 893 12.11 37.56 2.75
N PHE A 894 11.65 37.73 4.00
CA PHE A 894 11.15 36.63 4.82
C PHE A 894 9.74 36.21 4.42
N CYS A 895 9.63 35.20 3.57
CA CYS A 895 8.37 34.56 3.21
C CYS A 895 8.34 33.13 3.77
N ILE A 896 7.69 32.96 4.91
CA ILE A 896 7.66 31.70 5.68
C ILE A 896 6.31 31.02 5.45
N GLY A 897 6.34 29.91 4.70
CA GLY A 897 5.15 29.10 4.43
C GLY A 897 5.12 27.83 5.25
N HIS A 898 4.07 27.05 5.05
CA HIS A 898 3.92 25.70 5.58
C HIS A 898 3.90 25.63 7.11
N VAL A 899 3.50 26.72 7.79
CA VAL A 899 3.42 26.72 9.25
C VAL A 899 2.49 25.61 9.73
N ALA A 900 3.05 24.66 10.46
CA ALA A 900 2.36 23.47 10.92
C ALA A 900 2.36 23.38 12.47
N PRO A 901 1.24 22.98 13.10
CA PRO A 901 -0.07 22.72 12.49
C PRO A 901 -0.72 23.98 11.91
N GLU A 902 -1.56 23.82 10.88
CA GLU A 902 -2.31 24.93 10.27
C GLU A 902 -3.36 25.51 11.22
N ALA A 903 -3.89 26.71 10.90
CA ALA A 903 -4.87 27.37 11.75
C ALA A 903 -6.18 26.57 11.85
N ALA A 904 -6.61 25.91 10.78
CA ALA A 904 -7.82 25.09 10.77
C ALA A 904 -7.77 23.88 11.71
N ASP A 905 -6.56 23.39 12.03
CA ASP A 905 -6.32 22.33 13.00
C ASP A 905 -6.03 22.86 14.42
N GLY A 906 -6.19 24.17 14.65
CA GLY A 906 -5.94 24.81 15.95
C GLY A 906 -4.44 24.91 16.29
N GLY A 907 -3.58 25.04 15.28
CA GLY A 907 -2.16 25.32 15.46
C GLY A 907 -1.89 26.71 16.05
N PRO A 908 -0.68 26.99 16.58
CA PRO A 908 -0.36 28.27 17.23
C PRO A 908 -0.65 29.50 16.37
N ILE A 909 -0.50 29.41 15.05
CA ILE A 909 -0.84 30.48 14.10
C ILE A 909 -2.32 30.94 14.18
N ALA A 910 -3.25 30.07 14.60
CA ALA A 910 -4.65 30.43 14.85
C ALA A 910 -4.84 31.40 16.02
N PHE A 911 -3.84 31.54 16.89
CA PHE A 911 -3.93 32.32 18.13
C PHE A 911 -3.10 33.59 18.11
N VAL A 912 -2.45 33.92 16.99
CA VAL A 912 -1.77 35.21 16.82
C VAL A 912 -2.81 36.33 16.73
N HIS A 913 -2.55 37.43 17.43
CA HIS A 913 -3.33 38.66 17.38
C HIS A 913 -2.46 39.84 16.92
N ASP A 914 -3.10 40.89 16.41
CA ASP A 914 -2.42 42.15 16.11
C ASP A 914 -1.65 42.67 17.33
N GLY A 915 -0.40 43.08 17.10
CA GLY A 915 0.48 43.60 18.14
C GLY A 915 1.38 42.56 18.81
N ASP A 916 1.12 41.26 18.65
CA ASP A 916 2.01 40.23 19.18
C ASP A 916 3.41 40.34 18.56
N GLN A 917 4.45 40.00 19.32
CA GLN A 917 5.83 39.99 18.81
C GLN A 917 6.16 38.61 18.24
N ILE A 918 6.77 38.57 17.05
CA ILE A 918 7.22 37.32 16.40
C ILE A 918 8.72 37.44 16.11
N SER A 919 9.46 36.41 16.48
CA SER A 919 10.90 36.29 16.22
C SER A 919 11.18 35.18 15.21
N VAL A 920 12.03 35.49 14.24
CA VAL A 920 12.57 34.56 13.25
C VAL A 920 14.08 34.56 13.40
N ASP A 921 14.68 33.39 13.63
CA ASP A 921 16.14 33.22 13.65
C ASP A 921 16.54 32.03 12.76
N VAL A 922 17.05 32.35 11.57
CA VAL A 922 17.50 31.35 10.60
C VAL A 922 18.72 30.58 11.11
N HIS A 923 19.57 31.18 11.94
CA HIS A 923 20.76 30.52 12.47
C HIS A 923 20.42 29.49 13.55
N GLN A 924 19.36 29.75 14.31
CA GLN A 924 18.85 28.83 15.33
C GLN A 924 17.73 27.91 14.82
N PHE A 925 17.36 28.03 13.54
CA PHE A 925 16.22 27.36 12.94
C PHE A 925 14.91 27.61 13.73
N SER A 926 14.75 28.83 14.25
CA SER A 926 13.66 29.16 15.17
C SER A 926 12.58 30.07 14.57
N LEU A 927 11.32 29.79 14.93
CA LEU A 927 10.15 30.61 14.61
C LEU A 927 9.21 30.69 15.81
N ASP A 928 9.26 31.81 16.53
CA ASP A 928 8.67 31.94 17.85
C ASP A 928 7.66 33.08 17.94
N LEU A 929 6.51 32.76 18.52
CA LEU A 929 5.52 33.72 19.00
C LEU A 929 5.91 34.11 20.44
N LEU A 930 6.26 35.38 20.66
CA LEU A 930 6.72 35.90 21.94
C LEU A 930 5.53 36.32 22.82
N VAL A 931 4.65 35.35 23.11
CA VAL A 931 3.48 35.49 23.96
C VAL A 931 3.53 34.41 25.03
N ASP A 932 3.16 34.73 26.27
CA ASP A 932 3.15 33.78 27.38
C ASP A 932 2.23 32.57 27.07
N ASP A 933 2.69 31.36 27.38
CA ASP A 933 1.94 30.12 27.11
C ASP A 933 0.54 30.10 27.75
N ARG A 934 0.34 30.79 28.89
CA ARG A 934 -0.97 30.89 29.54
C ARG A 934 -1.93 31.73 28.71
N GLU A 935 -1.42 32.76 28.06
CA GLU A 935 -2.22 33.61 27.17
C GLU A 935 -2.61 32.85 25.90
N VAL A 936 -1.67 32.12 25.29
CA VAL A 936 -1.97 31.24 24.14
C VAL A 936 -3.00 30.17 24.51
N ALA A 937 -2.86 29.55 25.69
CA ALA A 937 -3.83 28.57 26.20
C ALA A 937 -5.22 29.19 26.43
N ARG A 938 -5.28 30.43 26.93
CA ARG A 938 -6.54 31.19 27.10
C ARG A 938 -7.21 31.44 25.74
N ARG A 939 -6.47 31.91 24.74
CA ARG A 939 -6.98 32.14 23.37
C ARG A 939 -7.51 30.83 22.74
N ARG A 940 -6.79 29.73 22.94
CA ARG A 940 -7.20 28.38 22.50
C ARG A 940 -8.50 27.90 23.13
N ALA A 941 -8.75 28.19 24.41
CA ALA A 941 -9.95 27.74 25.11
C ALA A 941 -11.25 28.35 24.54
N SER A 942 -11.18 29.54 23.95
CA SER A 942 -12.31 30.21 23.29
C SER A 942 -12.42 29.94 21.79
N TRP A 943 -11.46 29.23 21.19
CA TRP A 943 -11.41 29.04 19.74
C TRP A 943 -12.39 27.97 19.26
N GLN A 944 -13.00 28.22 18.12
CA GLN A 944 -13.81 27.24 17.40
C GLN A 944 -13.31 27.16 15.95
N PRO A 945 -13.24 25.95 15.36
CA PRO A 945 -12.90 25.82 13.95
C PRO A 945 -13.89 26.58 13.07
N ASN A 946 -13.38 27.27 12.05
CA ASN A 946 -14.23 27.88 11.02
C ASN A 946 -15.07 26.79 10.31
N PRO A 947 -16.32 27.10 9.91
CA PRO A 947 -17.11 26.17 9.11
C PRO A 947 -16.38 25.83 7.80
N PRO A 948 -16.45 24.58 7.31
CA PRO A 948 -15.79 24.21 6.06
C PRO A 948 -16.24 25.10 4.90
N ARG A 949 -15.28 25.73 4.21
CA ARG A 949 -15.57 26.59 3.05
C ARG A 949 -16.26 25.83 1.92
N TYR A 950 -15.92 24.55 1.74
CA TYR A 950 -16.57 23.65 0.78
C TYR A 950 -17.09 22.38 1.46
N THR A 951 -18.37 22.10 1.29
CA THR A 951 -19.05 20.93 1.89
C THR A 951 -19.26 19.78 0.91
N SER A 952 -19.00 20.01 -0.39
CA SER A 952 -19.13 19.05 -1.48
C SER A 952 -18.00 19.22 -2.51
N GLY A 953 -17.99 18.37 -3.55
CA GLY A 953 -17.01 18.46 -4.64
C GLY A 953 -15.59 18.02 -4.26
N VAL A 954 -14.62 18.33 -5.14
CA VAL A 954 -13.22 17.89 -4.97
C VAL A 954 -12.55 18.53 -3.74
N LEU A 955 -12.78 19.82 -3.50
CA LEU A 955 -12.21 20.55 -2.36
C LEU A 955 -12.82 20.07 -1.03
N GLY A 956 -14.12 19.77 -1.00
CA GLY A 956 -14.77 19.18 0.18
C GLY A 956 -14.30 17.76 0.49
N LYS A 957 -13.89 16.97 -0.53
CA LYS A 957 -13.23 15.67 -0.32
C LYS A 957 -11.80 15.85 0.19
N TYR A 958 -11.03 16.73 -0.45
CA TYR A 958 -9.64 17.02 -0.08
C TYR A 958 -9.54 17.46 1.38
N ALA A 959 -10.32 18.46 1.81
CA ALA A 959 -10.30 18.98 3.17
C ALA A 959 -10.61 17.91 4.25
N LYS A 960 -11.34 16.84 3.90
CA LYS A 960 -11.65 15.74 4.82
C LYS A 960 -10.53 14.70 4.95
N LEU A 961 -9.69 14.56 3.92
CA LEU A 961 -8.70 13.50 3.81
C LEU A 961 -7.27 14.01 4.00
N VAL A 962 -7.03 15.27 3.67
CA VAL A 962 -5.69 15.84 3.63
C VAL A 962 -5.06 15.90 5.02
N GLN A 963 -3.79 15.54 5.07
CA GLN A 963 -2.94 15.68 6.24
C GLN A 963 -2.21 17.03 6.24
N GLY A 964 -1.45 17.34 7.30
CA GLY A 964 -0.73 18.60 7.41
C GLY A 964 0.42 18.75 6.41
N ALA A 965 0.92 19.97 6.24
CA ALA A 965 2.02 20.26 5.34
C ALA A 965 3.33 19.54 5.76
N GLU A 966 3.51 19.29 7.06
CA GLU A 966 4.65 18.57 7.61
C GLU A 966 4.75 17.10 7.16
N THR A 967 3.66 16.55 6.61
CA THR A 967 3.61 15.20 6.03
C THR A 967 3.53 15.21 4.50
N GLY A 968 3.69 16.38 3.87
CA GLY A 968 3.56 16.54 2.41
C GLY A 968 2.13 16.82 1.93
N ALA A 969 1.18 17.10 2.83
CA ALA A 969 -0.23 17.33 2.51
C ALA A 969 -0.87 16.21 1.67
N ILE A 970 -0.57 14.96 2.02
CA ILE A 970 -1.07 13.76 1.34
C ILE A 970 -2.54 13.48 1.69
N THR A 971 -3.26 12.77 0.80
CA THR A 971 -4.65 12.35 1.04
C THR A 971 -4.85 10.83 1.15
N ASN A 972 -3.77 10.05 1.09
CA ASN A 972 -3.84 8.59 1.15
C ASN A 972 -4.28 8.07 2.54
N THR A 973 -4.84 6.85 2.55
CA THR A 973 -5.31 6.15 3.75
C THR A 973 -4.43 4.93 3.99
N LEU A 974 -3.22 5.14 4.51
CA LEU A 974 -2.30 4.06 4.88
C LEU A 974 -2.67 3.42 6.22
#